data_AF-A0A7Y7NP13-F1
#
_entry.id   AF-A0A7Y7NP13-F1
#
_cell.length_a   1.000
_cell.length_b   1.000
_cell.length_c   1.000
_cell.angle_alpha   90.00
_cell.angle_beta   90.00
_cell.angle_gamma   90.00
#
_symmetry.space_group_name_H-M   'P 1'
#
loop_
_entity.id
_entity.type
_entity.pdbx_description
1 polymer ?
#
loop_
_entity_poly.entity_id
_entity_poly.type
_entity_poly.pdbx_seq_one_letter_code
_entity_poly.pdbx_strand_id
1 'polypeptide(L)'
;MRGKILQSLLAKIVVFVLVFSVGGLVYNLCERKNYTLIILAKSLEVGTGRILIEPVGTGKSISKSFQIKDATGNQSIYVVELPAMSVKSLQVLPVANVGSYAVDRIMLTGDEISYRWDSDGVCTQKLRRTVSQPEDVCSGEFPELSVKSDGSIVITSITERGMFRSKSERGGLAAISALLFALAVFWLKAALPSGQGCEWRRLFCSRVLWLTVFALIGYQFSLIYRYSVDVPYFDEWVYFKSGALINGLNLKWLFSFHFEHRIVFTYLLAWLNLKLFHLNFVVQTIFNFFIFIGLLLLFYQFLRKYFTKEGSLFLPAFMIFLLSPLNWENHIWGFQSQIHLGLLFSIIALQFAFDLKKLLRATFIFTVFTLFAIYSFSSGLVLALVCLIIRSIYLGISIKDKLIGSVAGYISIATGWVLVGVGVGFWFKGYFEPGRGALLKIMGEPGNYYYGYLDPGTLPLTLPSQKEFWVFFMNVLSLGFGFESENVVPGVVILFITIAPTIMLLTDCKRRSEAYTWQLIAIITFLILTLAAISMGRAGYSLSKHSRYAEFGMFLIPAVSAAWWVVLRSARGKILFLSVFWIACFVSFADHWSADKYLEMKQIKLSMKDSIENYYRGVGDGYFMEANPEALDNARKLGVSFTKSVVWSGVIGK
;
A
#
# COMPACT_ATOMS: atom_id res chain seq x y z
N MET A 1 9.17 -39.58 -36.67
CA MET A 1 8.99 -39.83 -35.21
C MET A 1 10.23 -39.43 -34.39
N ARG A 2 11.45 -39.86 -34.75
CA ARG A 2 12.71 -39.52 -34.06
C ARG A 2 12.97 -38.01 -33.85
N GLY A 3 12.70 -37.16 -34.85
CA GLY A 3 12.89 -35.71 -34.73
C GLY A 3 12.03 -35.02 -33.66
N LYS A 4 10.78 -35.45 -33.48
CA LYS A 4 9.88 -34.90 -32.43
C LYS A 4 10.33 -35.31 -31.03
N ILE A 5 10.87 -36.53 -30.89
CA ILE A 5 11.42 -37.02 -29.62
C ILE A 5 12.67 -36.21 -29.25
N LEU A 6 13.59 -35.99 -30.21
CA LEU A 6 14.81 -35.21 -29.97
C LEU A 6 14.50 -33.75 -29.64
N GLN A 7 13.56 -33.10 -30.34
CA GLN A 7 13.11 -31.74 -30.04
C GLN A 7 12.47 -31.63 -28.65
N SER A 8 11.63 -32.60 -28.27
CA SER A 8 11.01 -32.66 -26.94
C SER A 8 12.06 -32.84 -25.84
N LEU A 9 13.05 -33.72 -26.06
CA LEU A 9 14.14 -33.96 -25.12
C LEU A 9 15.02 -32.71 -24.96
N LEU A 10 15.44 -32.09 -26.07
CA LEU A 10 16.23 -30.85 -26.06
C LEU A 10 15.50 -29.72 -25.33
N ALA A 11 14.20 -29.56 -25.58
CA ALA A 11 13.38 -28.55 -24.91
C ALA A 11 13.22 -28.80 -23.40
N LYS A 12 13.27 -30.06 -22.94
CA LYS A 12 13.30 -30.40 -21.51
C LYS A 12 14.66 -30.10 -20.88
N ILE A 13 15.75 -30.44 -21.58
CA ILE A 13 17.12 -30.14 -21.13
C ILE A 13 17.34 -28.63 -21.01
N VAL A 14 16.92 -27.83 -22.00
CA VAL A 14 17.04 -26.36 -21.95
C VAL A 14 16.27 -25.77 -20.75
N VAL A 15 15.04 -26.24 -20.50
CA VAL A 15 14.25 -25.78 -19.35
C VAL A 15 14.93 -26.16 -18.04
N PHE A 16 15.44 -27.39 -17.95
CA PHE A 16 16.19 -27.85 -16.78
C PHE A 16 17.41 -26.96 -16.52
N VAL A 17 18.24 -26.69 -17.55
CA VAL A 17 19.40 -25.81 -17.44
C VAL A 17 18.99 -24.39 -17.00
N LEU A 18 17.92 -23.82 -17.56
CA LEU A 18 17.42 -22.51 -17.16
C LEU A 18 16.94 -22.47 -15.70
N VAL A 19 16.20 -23.50 -15.25
CA VAL A 19 15.75 -23.63 -13.85
C VAL A 19 16.93 -23.62 -12.89
N PHE A 20 17.96 -24.43 -13.15
CA PHE A 20 19.17 -24.48 -12.33
C PHE A 20 19.99 -23.19 -12.42
N SER A 21 20.03 -22.54 -13.59
CA SER A 21 20.72 -21.26 -13.77
C SER A 21 20.05 -20.14 -12.96
N VAL A 22 18.72 -20.09 -12.93
CA VAL A 22 17.96 -19.14 -12.10
C VAL A 22 18.25 -19.40 -10.61
N GLY A 23 18.20 -20.66 -10.17
CA GLY A 23 18.56 -21.03 -8.80
C GLY A 23 19.98 -20.62 -8.43
N GLY A 24 20.97 -20.94 -9.28
CA GLY A 24 22.38 -20.55 -9.09
C GLY A 24 22.58 -19.04 -9.07
N LEU A 25 21.91 -18.30 -9.95
CA LEU A 25 21.94 -16.84 -9.98
C LEU A 25 21.40 -16.25 -8.67
N VAL A 26 20.24 -16.71 -8.20
CA VAL A 26 19.64 -16.24 -6.93
C VAL A 26 20.55 -16.58 -5.75
N TYR A 27 21.14 -17.78 -5.71
CA TYR A 27 22.08 -18.18 -4.66
C TYR A 27 23.29 -17.25 -4.54
N ASN A 28 23.81 -16.78 -5.69
CA ASN A 28 24.94 -15.86 -5.76
C ASN A 28 24.52 -14.42 -5.45
N LEU A 29 23.41 -13.93 -6.01
CA LEU A 29 22.93 -12.57 -5.78
C LEU A 29 22.42 -12.33 -4.35
N CYS A 30 21.95 -13.37 -3.66
CA CYS A 30 21.48 -13.30 -2.28
C CYS A 30 22.56 -13.58 -1.24
N GLU A 31 23.84 -13.53 -1.60
CA GLU A 31 24.93 -13.80 -0.65
C GLU A 31 24.94 -12.82 0.53
N ARG A 32 24.60 -11.55 0.26
CA ARG A 32 24.75 -10.46 1.22
C ARG A 32 23.42 -9.81 1.60
N LYS A 33 23.39 -9.29 2.82
CA LYS A 33 22.33 -8.48 3.43
C LYS A 33 22.66 -7.00 3.18
N ASN A 34 21.62 -6.19 3.09
CA ASN A 34 21.78 -4.75 2.88
C ASN A 34 21.99 -4.07 4.23
N TYR A 35 22.91 -3.10 4.26
CA TYR A 35 22.99 -2.14 5.35
C TYR A 35 22.10 -0.95 5.03
N THR A 36 21.67 -0.26 6.07
CA THR A 36 20.98 1.02 5.94
C THR A 36 21.78 2.08 6.67
N LEU A 37 22.16 3.13 5.95
CA LEU A 37 22.67 4.34 6.56
C LEU A 37 21.49 5.23 6.94
N ILE A 38 21.42 5.63 8.20
CA ILE A 38 20.42 6.54 8.72
C ILE A 38 21.16 7.78 9.20
N ILE A 39 20.73 8.95 8.75
CA ILE A 39 21.33 10.23 9.12
C ILE A 39 20.21 11.05 9.76
N LEU A 40 20.36 11.40 11.03
CA LEU A 40 19.50 12.38 11.69
C LEU A 40 20.23 13.71 11.61
N ALA A 41 19.64 14.64 10.87
CA ALA A 41 20.26 15.93 10.65
C ALA A 41 19.22 17.05 10.55
N LYS A 42 19.66 18.25 10.91
CA LYS A 42 18.94 19.51 10.73
C LYS A 42 19.47 20.19 9.49
N SER A 43 18.57 20.77 8.69
CA SER A 43 18.97 21.56 7.53
C SER A 43 18.17 22.86 7.44
N LEU A 44 18.86 23.90 6.98
CA LEU A 44 18.28 25.21 6.66
C LEU A 44 18.08 25.40 5.14
N GLU A 45 18.40 24.40 4.34
CA GLU A 45 18.32 24.46 2.88
C GLU A 45 17.72 23.17 2.31
N VAL A 46 16.91 23.30 1.25
CA VAL A 46 16.45 22.16 0.45
C VAL A 46 17.56 21.77 -0.52
N GLY A 47 17.83 20.48 -0.67
CA GLY A 47 18.92 20.03 -1.53
C GLY A 47 18.97 18.54 -1.76
N THR A 48 20.00 18.07 -2.45
CA THR A 48 20.24 16.64 -2.69
C THR A 48 21.57 16.24 -2.08
N GLY A 49 21.51 15.45 -1.01
CA GLY A 49 22.70 14.83 -0.43
C GLY A 49 23.21 13.70 -1.30
N ARG A 50 24.51 13.42 -1.23
CA ARG A 50 25.16 12.33 -1.95
C ARG A 50 26.00 11.49 -0.99
N ILE A 51 25.91 10.18 -1.14
CA ILE A 51 26.72 9.19 -0.44
C ILE A 51 27.56 8.49 -1.50
N LEU A 52 28.87 8.63 -1.38
CA LEU A 52 29.83 7.84 -2.15
C LEU A 52 30.12 6.56 -1.38
N ILE A 53 29.93 5.43 -2.04
CA ILE A 53 30.12 4.10 -1.49
C ILE A 53 31.31 3.52 -2.22
N GLU A 54 32.40 3.22 -1.53
CA GLU A 54 33.58 2.58 -2.11
C GLU A 54 33.51 1.07 -1.81
N PRO A 55 33.17 0.20 -2.78
CA PRO A 55 33.15 -1.23 -2.55
C PRO A 55 34.57 -1.79 -2.41
N VAL A 56 34.73 -2.83 -1.61
CA VAL A 56 36.01 -3.55 -1.51
C VAL A 56 36.38 -4.15 -2.87
N GLY A 57 37.58 -3.83 -3.37
CA GLY A 57 38.19 -4.48 -4.54
C GLY A 57 37.76 -3.98 -5.92
N THR A 58 36.80 -3.05 -6.04
CA THR A 58 36.36 -2.56 -7.37
C THR A 58 37.13 -1.33 -7.86
N GLY A 59 37.68 -0.53 -6.95
CA GLY A 59 38.29 0.77 -7.25
C GLY A 59 37.32 1.82 -7.81
N LYS A 60 36.00 1.53 -7.86
CA LYS A 60 34.96 2.43 -8.38
C LYS A 60 33.95 2.76 -7.30
N SER A 61 33.72 4.05 -7.06
CA SER A 61 32.68 4.52 -6.14
C SER A 61 31.29 4.43 -6.76
N ILE A 62 30.30 3.99 -5.99
CA ILE A 62 28.87 4.05 -6.32
C ILE A 62 28.29 5.27 -5.61
N SER A 63 27.57 6.13 -6.33
CA SER A 63 26.90 7.29 -5.73
C SER A 63 25.42 6.97 -5.49
N LYS A 64 24.93 7.26 -4.28
CA LYS A 64 23.50 7.26 -3.94
C LYS A 64 23.11 8.66 -3.50
N SER A 65 21.95 9.15 -3.96
CA SER A 65 21.43 10.45 -3.56
C SER A 65 20.23 10.32 -2.66
N PHE A 66 20.06 11.27 -1.73
CA PHE A 66 18.85 11.43 -0.93
C PHE A 66 18.39 12.88 -0.95
N GLN A 67 17.09 13.12 -0.83
CA GLN A 67 16.52 14.46 -0.91
C GLN A 67 16.35 15.04 0.49
N ILE A 68 16.87 16.25 0.70
CA ILE A 68 16.56 17.10 1.85
C ILE A 68 15.37 17.95 1.49
N LYS A 69 14.22 17.64 2.09
CA LYS A 69 12.95 18.33 1.84
C LYS A 69 12.64 19.40 2.89
N ASP A 70 13.24 19.30 4.07
CA ASP A 70 12.99 20.18 5.19
C ASP A 70 14.13 21.19 5.35
N ALA A 71 13.80 22.47 5.20
CA ALA A 71 14.70 23.60 5.36
C ALA A 71 14.35 24.46 6.60
N THR A 72 13.51 23.94 7.49
CA THR A 72 13.01 24.68 8.66
C THR A 72 13.96 24.62 9.87
N GLY A 73 15.08 23.92 9.75
CA GLY A 73 16.01 23.66 10.87
C GLY A 73 15.55 22.56 11.82
N ASN A 74 14.42 21.90 11.53
CA ASN A 74 13.95 20.76 12.30
C ASN A 74 14.78 19.50 11.99
N GLN A 75 14.83 18.60 12.97
CA GLN A 75 15.53 17.32 12.81
C GLN A 75 14.73 16.43 11.86
N SER A 76 15.40 15.95 10.81
CA SER A 76 14.85 15.04 9.81
C SER A 76 15.66 13.74 9.77
N ILE A 77 15.00 12.63 9.42
CA ILE A 77 15.62 11.31 9.25
C ILE A 77 15.81 11.05 7.76
N TYR A 78 17.07 10.85 7.35
CA TYR A 78 17.43 10.46 5.99
C TYR A 78 17.87 9.00 5.98
N VAL A 79 17.23 8.18 5.14
CA VAL A 79 17.45 6.73 5.09
C VAL A 79 17.99 6.35 3.73
N VAL A 80 19.13 5.65 3.69
CA VAL A 80 19.76 5.22 2.44
C VAL A 80 20.13 3.74 2.51
N GLU A 81 19.53 2.94 1.61
CA GLU A 81 19.89 1.53 1.46
C GLU A 81 21.26 1.42 0.76
N LEU A 82 22.19 0.76 1.42
CA LEU A 82 23.49 0.43 0.87
C LEU A 82 23.38 -0.86 0.04
N PRO A 83 24.15 -0.97 -1.06
CA PRO A 83 24.13 -2.17 -1.89
C PRO A 83 24.58 -3.41 -1.10
N ALA A 84 24.08 -4.59 -1.49
CA ALA A 84 24.43 -5.89 -0.92
C ALA A 84 25.89 -6.31 -1.21
N MET A 85 26.88 -5.52 -0.81
CA MET A 85 28.29 -5.76 -1.08
C MET A 85 29.17 -5.25 0.06
N SER A 86 30.45 -5.63 0.03
CA SER A 86 31.43 -5.21 1.02
C SER A 86 31.73 -3.76 0.75
N VAL A 87 31.52 -2.92 1.74
CA VAL A 87 31.81 -1.51 1.65
C VAL A 87 33.11 -1.24 2.39
N LYS A 88 34.12 -0.73 1.67
CA LYS A 88 35.39 -0.31 2.26
C LYS A 88 35.23 1.01 3.01
N SER A 89 34.55 1.97 2.37
CA SER A 89 34.28 3.28 2.95
C SER A 89 32.94 3.84 2.46
N LEU A 90 32.31 4.66 3.29
CA LEU A 90 31.18 5.51 2.96
C LEU A 90 31.59 6.96 3.15
N GLN A 91 31.31 7.83 2.19
CA GLN A 91 31.49 9.27 2.33
C GLN A 91 30.16 9.96 2.11
N VAL A 92 29.62 10.56 3.16
CA VAL A 92 28.47 11.46 3.12
C VAL A 92 28.99 12.83 2.72
N LEU A 93 28.68 13.26 1.50
CA LEU A 93 29.03 14.59 1.02
C LEU A 93 28.05 15.62 1.59
N PRO A 94 28.53 16.83 1.97
CA PRO A 94 27.67 17.88 2.48
C PRO A 94 26.62 18.26 1.44
N VAL A 95 25.40 18.51 1.91
CA VAL A 95 24.25 18.80 1.04
C VAL A 95 24.19 20.28 0.64
N ALA A 96 24.76 21.14 1.47
CA ALA A 96 24.69 22.59 1.37
C ALA A 96 26.02 23.24 1.78
N ASN A 97 26.08 24.56 1.71
CA ASN A 97 27.25 25.30 2.19
C ASN A 97 27.53 24.97 3.66
N VAL A 98 28.82 24.99 4.04
CA VAL A 98 29.24 24.73 5.43
C VAL A 98 28.44 25.65 6.37
N GLY A 99 27.72 25.06 7.32
CA GLY A 99 26.92 25.78 8.32
C GLY A 99 25.39 25.71 8.15
N SER A 100 24.86 25.31 6.99
CA SER A 100 23.40 25.13 6.80
C SER A 100 22.91 23.69 6.97
N TYR A 101 23.82 22.78 7.34
CA TYR A 101 23.54 21.37 7.62
C TYR A 101 24.28 20.91 8.87
N ALA A 102 23.56 20.36 9.84
CA ALA A 102 24.10 19.84 11.08
C ALA A 102 23.65 18.39 11.28
N VAL A 103 24.61 17.47 11.42
CA VAL A 103 24.33 16.06 11.67
C VAL A 103 24.32 15.82 13.17
N ASP A 104 23.14 15.51 13.72
CA ASP A 104 22.99 15.21 15.14
C ASP A 104 23.40 13.76 15.46
N ARG A 105 23.12 12.85 14.53
CA ARG A 105 23.39 11.41 14.71
C ARG A 105 23.52 10.71 13.37
N ILE A 106 24.45 9.76 13.29
CA ILE A 106 24.55 8.80 12.19
C ILE A 106 24.38 7.40 12.73
N MET A 107 23.65 6.56 12.01
CA MET A 107 23.52 5.15 12.33
C MET A 107 23.80 4.31 11.10
N LEU A 108 24.65 3.30 11.24
CA LEU A 108 24.88 2.28 10.23
C LEU A 108 24.26 0.98 10.72
N THR A 109 23.10 0.66 10.17
CA THR A 109 22.24 -0.42 10.66
C THR A 109 22.28 -1.63 9.72
N GLY A 110 22.75 -2.77 10.23
CA GLY A 110 22.57 -4.08 9.62
C GLY A 110 21.48 -4.90 10.33
N ASP A 111 21.26 -6.13 9.87
CA ASP A 111 20.31 -7.06 10.49
C ASP A 111 20.81 -7.56 11.87
N GLU A 112 22.13 -7.67 12.06
CA GLU A 112 22.73 -8.24 13.27
C GLU A 112 23.34 -7.21 14.20
N ILE A 113 23.92 -6.15 13.65
CA ILE A 113 24.59 -5.10 14.38
C ILE A 113 24.16 -3.73 13.87
N SER A 114 23.99 -2.79 14.77
CA SER A 114 23.81 -1.38 14.47
C SER A 114 24.92 -0.60 15.13
N TYR A 115 25.58 0.27 14.37
CA TYR A 115 26.51 1.26 14.89
C TYR A 115 25.82 2.61 14.92
N ARG A 116 26.16 3.43 15.91
CA ARG A 116 25.60 4.76 16.10
C ARG A 116 26.71 5.69 16.52
N TRP A 117 26.73 6.89 15.93
CA TRP A 117 27.59 7.99 16.32
C TRP A 117 26.70 9.17 16.68
N ASP A 118 26.95 9.76 17.84
CA ASP A 118 26.31 11.01 18.26
C ASP A 118 27.06 12.24 17.74
N SER A 119 26.63 13.43 18.16
CA SER A 119 27.21 14.71 17.78
C SER A 119 28.66 14.87 18.25
N ASP A 120 29.07 14.16 19.29
CA ASP A 120 30.42 14.19 19.84
C ASP A 120 31.34 13.16 19.15
N GLY A 121 30.80 12.39 18.20
CA GLY A 121 31.51 11.35 17.47
C GLY A 121 31.69 10.06 18.27
N VAL A 122 31.04 9.92 19.44
CA VAL A 122 31.15 8.72 20.27
C VAL A 122 30.38 7.58 19.58
N CYS A 123 31.11 6.51 19.28
CA CYS A 123 30.55 5.31 18.67
C CYS A 123 29.93 4.39 19.73
N THR A 124 28.68 4.00 19.54
CA THR A 124 28.03 2.89 20.24
C THR A 124 27.60 1.80 19.26
N GLN A 125 27.57 0.55 19.74
CA GLN A 125 27.11 -0.61 18.98
C GLN A 125 26.00 -1.36 19.72
N LYS A 126 25.03 -1.89 18.96
CA LYS A 126 23.93 -2.72 19.47
C LYS A 126 23.81 -4.00 18.65
N LEU A 127 23.93 -5.16 19.30
CA LEU A 127 23.63 -6.46 18.72
C LEU A 127 22.12 -6.68 18.69
N ARG A 128 21.52 -6.72 17.50
CA ARG A 128 20.07 -6.78 17.30
C ARG A 128 19.43 -8.14 17.56
N ARG A 129 20.23 -9.22 17.69
CA ARG A 129 19.70 -10.56 18.01
C ARG A 129 19.13 -10.66 19.43
N THR A 130 19.54 -9.76 20.32
CA THR A 130 19.18 -9.79 21.74
C THR A 130 18.43 -8.51 22.09
N VAL A 131 17.11 -8.62 22.20
CA VAL A 131 16.15 -7.54 22.50
C VAL A 131 16.51 -6.74 23.78
N SER A 132 17.34 -7.31 24.66
CA SER A 132 17.68 -6.74 25.96
C SER A 132 19.09 -6.18 26.10
N GLN A 133 19.96 -6.25 25.09
CA GLN A 133 21.32 -5.75 25.28
C GLN A 133 21.35 -4.21 25.30
N PRO A 134 22.08 -3.59 26.25
CA PRO A 134 22.39 -2.16 26.19
C PRO A 134 23.26 -1.85 24.96
N GLU A 135 23.29 -0.57 24.57
CA GLU A 135 24.30 -0.11 23.62
C GLU A 135 25.66 -0.14 24.32
N ASP A 136 26.64 -0.82 23.73
CA ASP A 136 28.01 -0.84 24.24
C ASP A 136 28.84 0.20 23.49
N VAL A 137 29.74 0.90 24.20
CA VAL A 137 30.72 1.76 23.52
C VAL A 137 31.56 0.90 22.58
N CYS A 138 31.73 1.36 21.33
CA CYS A 138 32.51 0.63 20.34
C CYS A 138 33.93 0.42 20.85
N SER A 139 34.40 -0.83 20.86
CA SER A 139 35.76 -1.21 21.23
C SER A 139 36.31 -2.22 20.22
N GLY A 140 37.59 -2.12 19.87
CA GLY A 140 38.26 -3.00 18.89
C GLY A 140 38.11 -2.55 17.44
N GLU A 141 37.96 -3.49 16.49
CA GLU A 141 37.75 -3.22 15.06
C GLU A 141 36.29 -2.82 14.80
N PHE A 142 36.00 -1.52 14.83
CA PHE A 142 34.69 -0.96 14.51
C PHE A 142 34.80 0.09 13.38
N PRO A 143 33.68 0.46 12.74
CA PRO A 143 33.72 1.47 11.70
C PRO A 143 34.15 2.82 12.30
N GLU A 144 35.14 3.46 11.71
CA GLU A 144 35.66 4.75 12.19
C GLU A 144 34.95 5.88 11.46
N LEU A 145 34.41 6.85 12.21
CA LEU A 145 33.82 8.05 11.66
C LEU A 145 34.84 9.18 11.73
N SER A 146 35.14 9.80 10.59
CA SER A 146 35.99 10.98 10.49
C SER A 146 35.25 12.10 9.75
N VAL A 147 35.35 13.32 10.27
CA VAL A 147 34.82 14.52 9.61
C VAL A 147 35.97 15.20 8.89
N LYS A 148 35.84 15.37 7.57
CA LYS A 148 36.85 16.05 6.73
C LYS A 148 36.71 17.57 6.83
N SER A 149 37.76 18.29 6.42
CA SER A 149 37.77 19.76 6.40
C SER A 149 36.73 20.39 5.45
N ASP A 150 36.26 19.63 4.45
CA ASP A 150 35.17 20.03 3.57
C ASP A 150 33.77 19.80 4.18
N GLY A 151 33.70 19.32 5.43
CA GLY A 151 32.46 18.97 6.12
C GLY A 151 31.87 17.61 5.72
N SER A 152 32.52 16.86 4.83
CA SER A 152 32.08 15.49 4.51
C SER A 152 32.39 14.52 5.64
N ILE A 153 31.48 13.57 5.87
CA ILE A 153 31.64 12.56 6.91
C ILE A 153 32.03 11.24 6.24
N VAL A 154 33.16 10.68 6.65
CA VAL A 154 33.67 9.41 6.12
C VAL A 154 33.60 8.34 7.18
N ILE A 155 32.95 7.22 6.86
CA ILE A 155 32.92 6.00 7.65
C ILE A 155 33.83 4.97 6.99
N THR A 156 34.94 4.61 7.63
CA THR A 156 35.88 3.58 7.18
C THR A 156 35.73 2.30 8.00
N SER A 157 36.42 1.23 7.61
CA SER A 157 36.51 -0.02 8.40
C SER A 157 35.16 -0.68 8.69
N ILE A 158 34.22 -0.62 7.72
CA ILE A 158 32.90 -1.22 7.86
C ILE A 158 33.04 -2.74 7.89
N THR A 159 32.76 -3.32 9.06
CA THR A 159 33.00 -4.76 9.30
C THR A 159 32.08 -5.63 8.45
N GLU A 160 32.58 -6.76 7.97
CA GLU A 160 31.76 -7.70 7.20
C GLU A 160 30.79 -8.53 8.06
N ARG A 161 30.77 -8.28 9.37
CA ARG A 161 30.08 -9.12 10.35
C ARG A 161 28.57 -8.99 10.19
N GLY A 162 27.91 -10.11 9.91
CA GLY A 162 26.46 -10.16 9.69
C GLY A 162 26.02 -9.71 8.30
N MET A 163 26.96 -9.41 7.38
CA MET A 163 26.61 -9.14 5.98
C MET A 163 26.17 -10.39 5.24
N PHE A 164 26.64 -11.58 5.62
CA PHE A 164 26.37 -12.78 4.84
C PHE A 164 25.07 -13.45 5.28
N ARG A 165 24.25 -13.84 4.30
CA ARG A 165 23.15 -14.78 4.55
C ARG A 165 23.73 -16.16 4.78
N SER A 166 23.09 -16.94 5.65
CA SER A 166 23.50 -18.32 5.89
C SER A 166 23.35 -19.16 4.60
N LYS A 167 24.18 -20.19 4.46
CA LYS A 167 24.12 -21.09 3.28
C LYS A 167 22.73 -21.73 3.13
N SER A 168 22.05 -22.02 4.24
CA SER A 168 20.69 -22.57 4.25
C SER A 168 19.64 -21.57 3.77
N GLU A 169 19.69 -20.30 4.21
CA GLU A 169 18.80 -19.23 3.71
C GLU A 169 18.97 -19.02 2.20
N ARG A 170 20.23 -18.94 1.73
CA ARG A 170 20.56 -18.81 0.30
C ARG A 170 20.05 -20.01 -0.49
N GLY A 171 20.31 -21.23 0.01
CA GLY A 171 19.85 -22.48 -0.60
C GLY A 171 18.33 -22.57 -0.69
N GLY A 172 17.62 -22.18 0.37
CA GLY A 172 16.16 -22.12 0.40
C GLY A 172 15.58 -21.15 -0.63
N LEU A 173 16.11 -19.93 -0.70
CA LEU A 173 15.67 -18.93 -1.68
C LEU A 173 15.95 -19.36 -3.12
N ALA A 174 17.12 -19.95 -3.37
CA ALA A 174 17.50 -20.50 -4.67
C ALA A 174 16.57 -21.64 -5.10
N ALA A 175 16.27 -22.57 -4.20
CA ALA A 175 15.38 -23.71 -4.45
C ALA A 175 13.94 -23.26 -4.74
N ILE A 176 13.40 -22.32 -3.94
CA ILE A 176 12.07 -21.75 -4.16
C ILE A 176 12.00 -21.03 -5.52
N SER A 177 13.01 -20.21 -5.83
CA SER A 177 13.05 -19.46 -7.10
C SER A 177 13.13 -20.40 -8.30
N ALA A 178 13.95 -21.46 -8.22
CA ALA A 178 14.04 -22.49 -9.25
C ALA A 178 12.71 -23.24 -9.41
N LEU A 179 12.05 -23.62 -8.32
CA LEU A 179 10.74 -24.28 -8.34
C LEU A 179 9.66 -23.40 -8.97
N LEU A 180 9.58 -22.13 -8.57
CA LEU A 180 8.62 -21.18 -9.14
C LEU A 180 8.85 -20.96 -10.63
N PHE A 181 10.12 -20.85 -11.05
CA PHE A 181 10.48 -20.75 -12.46
C PHE A 181 10.11 -22.03 -13.23
N ALA A 182 10.35 -23.21 -12.65
CA ALA A 182 9.95 -24.48 -13.27
C ALA A 182 8.42 -24.55 -13.45
N LEU A 183 7.65 -24.26 -12.39
CA LEU A 183 6.19 -24.22 -12.43
C LEU A 183 5.67 -23.23 -13.47
N ALA A 184 6.29 -22.05 -13.58
CA ALA A 184 5.97 -21.06 -14.59
C ALA A 184 6.19 -21.59 -16.01
N VAL A 185 7.32 -22.24 -16.26
CA VAL A 185 7.62 -22.84 -17.58
C VAL A 185 6.66 -24.00 -17.90
N PHE A 186 6.36 -24.86 -16.93
CA PHE A 186 5.39 -25.94 -17.11
C PHE A 186 3.99 -25.38 -17.41
N TRP A 187 3.58 -24.35 -16.70
CA TRP A 187 2.29 -23.70 -16.92
C TRP A 187 2.20 -23.02 -18.29
N LEU A 188 3.28 -22.37 -18.74
CA LEU A 188 3.38 -21.82 -20.09
C LEU A 188 3.26 -22.90 -21.16
N LYS A 189 3.77 -24.11 -20.91
CA LYS A 189 3.73 -25.25 -21.84
C LYS A 189 2.46 -26.12 -21.75
N ALA A 190 1.66 -26.01 -20.68
CA ALA A 190 0.50 -26.87 -20.45
C ALA A 190 -0.54 -26.72 -21.59
N ALA A 191 -0.84 -27.85 -22.27
CA ALA A 191 -1.83 -28.03 -23.34
C ALA A 191 -2.07 -26.79 -24.22
N LEU A 192 -1.11 -26.46 -25.09
CA LEU A 192 -1.40 -25.64 -26.26
C LEU A 192 -2.23 -26.50 -27.23
N PRO A 193 -3.44 -26.08 -27.64
CA PRO A 193 -4.24 -26.82 -28.61
C PRO A 193 -3.39 -27.11 -29.86
N SER A 194 -3.34 -28.36 -30.30
CA SER A 194 -2.45 -28.84 -31.38
C SER A 194 -2.84 -28.36 -32.78
N GLY A 195 -3.66 -27.32 -32.91
CA GLY A 195 -4.05 -26.72 -34.18
C GLY A 195 -4.44 -25.25 -34.04
N GLN A 196 -3.97 -24.42 -34.99
CA GLN A 196 -4.25 -23.00 -35.24
C GLN A 196 -3.33 -21.94 -34.54
N GLY A 197 -2.58 -21.21 -35.36
CA GLY A 197 -1.40 -20.42 -34.98
C GLY A 197 -1.64 -19.11 -34.21
N CYS A 198 -2.83 -18.52 -34.19
CA CYS A 198 -3.04 -17.21 -33.54
C CYS A 198 -3.50 -17.35 -32.07
N GLU A 199 -4.24 -18.40 -31.74
CA GLU A 199 -4.81 -18.62 -30.41
C GLU A 199 -3.73 -18.93 -29.36
N TRP A 200 -2.73 -19.75 -29.72
CA TRP A 200 -1.64 -20.09 -28.79
C TRP A 200 -0.81 -18.87 -28.37
N ARG A 201 -0.56 -17.91 -29.29
CA ARG A 201 0.19 -16.69 -28.98
C ARG A 201 -0.53 -15.86 -27.93
N ARG A 202 -1.85 -15.69 -28.09
CA ARG A 202 -2.69 -14.95 -27.14
C ARG A 202 -2.72 -15.62 -25.77
N LEU A 203 -2.90 -16.94 -25.74
CA LEU A 203 -2.90 -17.70 -24.49
C LEU A 203 -1.53 -17.62 -23.80
N PHE A 204 -0.44 -17.74 -24.56
CA PHE A 204 0.92 -17.58 -24.04
C PHE A 204 1.13 -16.18 -23.46
N CYS A 205 0.76 -15.11 -24.17
CA CYS A 205 0.85 -13.74 -23.66
C CYS A 205 0.04 -13.57 -22.36
N SER A 206 -1.20 -14.08 -22.31
CA SER A 206 -2.02 -14.04 -21.11
C SER A 206 -1.35 -14.73 -19.92
N ARG A 207 -0.74 -15.89 -20.16
CA ARG A 207 0.02 -16.61 -19.15
C ARG A 207 1.23 -15.78 -18.67
N VAL A 208 2.00 -15.18 -19.58
CA VAL A 208 3.10 -14.29 -19.19
C VAL A 208 2.61 -13.12 -18.32
N LEU A 209 1.48 -12.51 -18.68
CA LEU A 209 0.89 -11.42 -17.89
C LEU A 209 0.48 -11.88 -16.49
N TRP A 210 -0.15 -13.05 -16.36
CA TRP A 210 -0.49 -13.63 -15.06
C TRP A 210 0.72 -13.98 -14.22
N LEU A 211 1.77 -14.56 -14.82
CA LEU A 211 3.03 -14.80 -14.12
C LEU A 211 3.64 -13.49 -13.62
N THR A 212 3.52 -12.42 -14.41
CA THR A 212 3.96 -11.08 -13.99
C THR A 212 3.15 -10.59 -12.79
N VAL A 213 1.81 -10.71 -12.81
CA VAL A 213 0.95 -10.38 -11.67
C VAL A 213 1.34 -11.18 -10.42
N PHE A 214 1.55 -12.49 -10.53
CA PHE A 214 1.96 -13.31 -9.38
C PHE A 214 3.36 -12.96 -8.88
N ALA A 215 4.30 -12.67 -9.78
CA ALA A 215 5.64 -12.22 -9.41
C ALA A 215 5.58 -10.88 -8.66
N LEU A 216 4.74 -9.95 -9.10
CA LEU A 216 4.52 -8.66 -8.43
C LEU A 216 3.83 -8.81 -7.07
N ILE A 217 2.85 -9.73 -6.93
CA ILE A 217 2.29 -10.09 -5.61
C ILE A 217 3.38 -10.63 -4.68
N GLY A 218 4.22 -11.54 -5.19
CA GLY A 218 5.35 -12.08 -4.43
C GLY A 218 6.37 -11.02 -4.04
N TYR A 219 6.68 -10.11 -4.95
CA TYR A 219 7.53 -8.95 -4.69
C TYR A 219 6.95 -8.06 -3.59
N GLN A 220 5.68 -7.65 -3.69
CA GLN A 220 5.00 -6.85 -2.68
C GLN A 220 4.95 -7.54 -1.32
N PHE A 221 4.61 -8.83 -1.30
CA PHE A 221 4.65 -9.62 -0.07
C PHE A 221 6.04 -9.63 0.55
N SER A 222 7.09 -9.76 -0.26
CA SER A 222 8.47 -9.73 0.23
C SER A 222 8.85 -8.38 0.84
N LEU A 223 8.38 -7.26 0.27
CA LEU A 223 8.55 -5.94 0.85
C LEU A 223 7.85 -5.85 2.21
N ILE A 224 6.56 -6.21 2.25
CA ILE A 224 5.77 -6.17 3.49
C ILE A 224 6.41 -7.02 4.58
N TYR A 225 6.77 -8.25 4.27
CA TYR A 225 7.39 -9.16 5.23
C TYR A 225 8.74 -8.62 5.73
N ARG A 226 9.59 -8.08 4.84
CA ARG A 226 10.93 -7.57 5.19
C ARG A 226 10.91 -6.26 5.96
N TYR A 227 9.93 -5.40 5.68
CA TYR A 227 9.88 -4.02 6.17
C TYR A 227 8.86 -3.78 7.29
N SER A 228 7.99 -4.74 7.59
CA SER A 228 7.11 -4.65 8.75
C SER A 228 7.90 -4.74 10.05
N VAL A 229 7.51 -3.92 11.03
CA VAL A 229 8.07 -3.91 12.39
C VAL A 229 6.89 -3.97 13.36
N ASP A 230 7.03 -4.74 14.44
CA ASP A 230 6.00 -4.97 15.45
C ASP A 230 5.83 -3.78 16.41
N VAL A 231 5.58 -2.60 15.83
CA VAL A 231 5.39 -1.34 16.52
C VAL A 231 4.22 -0.61 15.85
N PRO A 232 3.24 -0.11 16.63
CA PRO A 232 2.15 0.70 16.11
C PRO A 232 2.69 1.98 15.46
N TYR A 233 2.02 2.45 14.43
CA TYR A 233 2.34 3.69 13.74
C TYR A 233 1.11 4.56 13.55
N PHE A 234 1.26 5.86 13.82
CA PHE A 234 0.20 6.87 13.71
C PHE A 234 -1.10 6.39 14.38
N ASP A 235 -2.17 6.25 13.59
CA ASP A 235 -3.52 5.87 14.00
C ASP A 235 -3.61 4.57 14.79
N GLU A 236 -2.63 3.67 14.69
CA GLU A 236 -2.59 2.43 15.49
C GLU A 236 -2.45 2.70 16.99
N TRP A 237 -1.89 3.85 17.38
CA TRP A 237 -1.83 4.25 18.79
C TRP A 237 -3.20 4.51 19.41
N VAL A 238 -4.25 4.72 18.58
CA VAL A 238 -5.64 4.88 19.07
C VAL A 238 -6.10 3.66 19.86
N TYR A 239 -5.56 2.48 19.59
CA TYR A 239 -5.90 1.25 20.30
C TYR A 239 -5.56 1.34 21.78
N PHE A 240 -4.54 2.12 22.16
CA PHE A 240 -4.03 2.17 23.53
C PHE A 240 -4.52 3.40 24.32
N LYS A 241 -5.43 4.21 23.75
CA LYS A 241 -6.11 5.27 24.50
C LYS A 241 -6.91 4.65 25.66
N SER A 242 -7.01 5.37 26.77
CA SER A 242 -7.76 4.90 27.94
C SER A 242 -9.18 4.47 27.58
N GLY A 243 -9.52 3.20 27.86
CA GLY A 243 -10.83 2.61 27.58
C GLY A 243 -11.13 2.26 26.12
N ALA A 244 -10.17 2.39 25.20
CA ALA A 244 -10.34 2.03 23.79
C ALA A 244 -10.30 0.51 23.58
N LEU A 245 -9.11 -0.08 23.39
CA LEU A 245 -8.96 -1.53 23.30
C LEU A 245 -8.92 -2.13 24.71
N ILE A 246 -9.82 -3.06 24.99
CA ILE A 246 -9.84 -3.82 26.24
C ILE A 246 -9.73 -5.31 25.93
N ASN A 247 -9.45 -6.13 26.95
CA ASN A 247 -9.44 -7.58 26.79
C ASN A 247 -10.83 -8.14 26.40
N GLY A 248 -11.94 -7.48 26.73
CA GLY A 248 -13.28 -7.88 26.24
C GLY A 248 -13.58 -7.36 24.83
N LEU A 249 -14.67 -7.82 24.20
CA LEU A 249 -15.21 -7.12 23.03
C LEU A 249 -16.11 -5.98 23.52
N ASN A 250 -15.71 -4.73 23.26
CA ASN A 250 -16.50 -3.55 23.60
C ASN A 250 -17.21 -3.03 22.34
N LEU A 251 -18.53 -3.24 22.24
CA LEU A 251 -19.32 -2.76 21.09
C LEU A 251 -19.31 -1.23 20.95
N LYS A 252 -19.23 -0.48 22.06
CA LYS A 252 -19.14 0.98 22.01
C LYS A 252 -17.85 1.43 21.34
N TRP A 253 -16.72 0.78 21.66
CA TRP A 253 -15.44 1.03 20.99
C TRP A 253 -15.45 0.57 19.54
N LEU A 254 -15.97 -0.65 19.29
CA LEU A 254 -16.04 -1.23 17.95
C LEU A 254 -16.78 -0.32 16.96
N PHE A 255 -17.87 0.31 17.41
CA PHE A 255 -18.63 1.26 16.61
C PHE A 255 -18.16 2.72 16.78
N SER A 256 -17.16 3.02 17.62
CA SER A 256 -16.71 4.39 17.82
C SER A 256 -16.09 4.99 16.54
N PHE A 257 -16.09 6.32 16.48
CA PHE A 257 -15.42 7.05 15.41
C PHE A 257 -13.91 7.06 15.63
N HIS A 258 -13.16 6.81 14.56
CA HIS A 258 -11.76 7.19 14.42
C HIS A 258 -11.71 8.39 13.48
N PHE A 259 -11.51 9.58 14.05
CA PHE A 259 -11.74 10.85 13.36
C PHE A 259 -13.13 10.90 12.70
N GLU A 260 -13.22 11.10 11.40
CA GLU A 260 -14.45 11.16 10.63
C GLU A 260 -14.98 9.78 10.18
N HIS A 261 -14.30 8.68 10.53
CA HIS A 261 -14.59 7.34 10.00
C HIS A 261 -15.13 6.38 11.06
N ARG A 262 -16.09 5.52 10.69
CA ARG A 262 -16.37 4.29 11.43
C ARG A 262 -15.69 3.12 10.75
N ILE A 263 -14.81 2.45 11.49
CA ILE A 263 -13.87 1.44 10.98
C ILE A 263 -14.07 0.11 11.69
N VAL A 264 -15.34 -0.29 11.83
CA VAL A 264 -15.81 -1.42 12.65
C VAL A 264 -14.99 -2.68 12.37
N PHE A 265 -14.81 -3.03 11.09
CA PHE A 265 -14.13 -4.27 10.73
C PHE A 265 -12.61 -4.20 10.99
N THR A 266 -11.99 -3.03 10.88
CA THR A 266 -10.59 -2.83 11.25
C THR A 266 -10.38 -2.96 12.76
N TYR A 267 -11.28 -2.39 13.56
CA TYR A 267 -11.28 -2.60 15.02
C TYR A 267 -11.54 -4.06 15.40
N LEU A 268 -12.44 -4.74 14.69
CA LEU A 268 -12.66 -6.17 14.89
C LEU A 268 -11.41 -6.99 14.57
N LEU A 269 -10.71 -6.68 13.47
CA LEU A 269 -9.45 -7.33 13.10
C LEU A 269 -8.35 -7.08 14.14
N ALA A 270 -8.21 -5.84 14.63
CA ALA A 270 -7.27 -5.53 15.70
C ALA A 270 -7.60 -6.29 16.99
N TRP A 271 -8.88 -6.39 17.36
CA TRP A 271 -9.31 -7.17 18.52
C TRP A 271 -9.04 -8.68 18.34
N LEU A 272 -9.33 -9.25 17.16
CA LEU A 272 -8.98 -10.64 16.86
C LEU A 272 -7.47 -10.86 16.91
N ASN A 273 -6.69 -9.92 16.41
CA ASN A 273 -5.23 -9.96 16.48
C ASN A 273 -4.71 -9.89 17.93
N LEU A 274 -5.32 -9.07 18.79
CA LEU A 274 -5.06 -9.07 20.23
C LEU A 274 -5.29 -10.47 20.83
N LYS A 275 -6.40 -11.13 20.47
CA LYS A 275 -6.77 -12.44 21.01
C LYS A 275 -5.93 -13.60 20.53
N LEU A 276 -5.55 -13.59 19.26
CA LEU A 276 -4.87 -14.72 18.63
C LEU A 276 -3.35 -14.57 18.64
N PHE A 277 -2.85 -13.34 18.58
CA PHE A 277 -1.43 -13.05 18.34
C PHE A 277 -0.88 -11.91 19.22
N HIS A 278 -1.55 -11.56 20.33
CA HIS A 278 -1.14 -10.48 21.24
C HIS A 278 -0.93 -9.12 20.55
N LEU A 279 -1.76 -8.83 19.54
CA LEU A 279 -1.74 -7.60 18.75
C LEU A 279 -0.40 -7.38 18.04
N ASN A 280 0.12 -8.44 17.42
CA ASN A 280 1.31 -8.34 16.60
C ASN A 280 1.02 -7.56 15.30
N PHE A 281 1.63 -6.40 15.13
CA PHE A 281 1.40 -5.50 14.00
C PHE A 281 1.97 -6.04 12.69
N VAL A 282 3.00 -6.90 12.74
CA VAL A 282 3.50 -7.60 11.54
C VAL A 282 2.44 -8.56 11.02
N VAL A 283 1.84 -9.36 11.89
CA VAL A 283 0.74 -10.28 11.56
C VAL A 283 -0.47 -9.51 11.01
N GLN A 284 -0.84 -8.38 11.64
CA GLN A 284 -1.92 -7.53 11.15
C GLN A 284 -1.65 -6.97 9.75
N THR A 285 -0.42 -6.54 9.49
CA THR A 285 0.00 -6.03 8.18
C THR A 285 -0.03 -7.13 7.12
N ILE A 286 0.41 -8.34 7.45
CA ILE A 286 0.32 -9.52 6.57
C ILE A 286 -1.15 -9.85 6.26
N PHE A 287 -2.02 -9.88 7.27
CA PHE A 287 -3.47 -10.11 7.05
C PHE A 287 -4.09 -9.02 6.18
N ASN A 288 -3.73 -7.76 6.41
CA ASN A 288 -4.17 -6.64 5.59
C ASN A 288 -3.81 -6.84 4.11
N PHE A 289 -2.60 -7.31 3.82
CA PHE A 289 -2.19 -7.62 2.44
C PHE A 289 -2.94 -8.81 1.84
N PHE A 290 -3.29 -9.83 2.63
CA PHE A 290 -4.15 -10.93 2.14
C PHE A 290 -5.57 -10.46 1.82
N ILE A 291 -6.12 -9.50 2.57
CA ILE A 291 -7.40 -8.86 2.23
C ILE A 291 -7.27 -8.15 0.88
N PHE A 292 -6.17 -7.43 0.65
CA PHE A 292 -5.87 -6.80 -0.63
C PHE A 292 -5.78 -7.81 -1.79
N ILE A 293 -5.10 -8.96 -1.61
CA ILE A 293 -5.10 -10.04 -2.62
C ILE A 293 -6.54 -10.52 -2.90
N GLY A 294 -7.35 -10.73 -1.86
CA GLY A 294 -8.76 -11.10 -1.99
C GLY A 294 -9.56 -10.06 -2.80
N LEU A 295 -9.31 -8.78 -2.54
CA LEU A 295 -9.87 -7.65 -3.29
C LEU A 295 -9.48 -7.71 -4.77
N LEU A 296 -8.19 -7.92 -5.10
CA LEU A 296 -7.74 -8.04 -6.49
C LEU A 296 -8.40 -9.21 -7.23
N LEU A 297 -8.50 -10.37 -6.57
CA LEU A 297 -9.15 -11.55 -7.15
C LEU A 297 -10.63 -11.30 -7.42
N LEU A 298 -11.33 -10.70 -6.47
CA LEU A 298 -12.74 -10.36 -6.62
C LEU A 298 -12.95 -9.32 -7.72
N PHE A 299 -12.06 -8.32 -7.80
CA PHE A 299 -12.14 -7.27 -8.82
C PHE A 299 -11.87 -7.81 -10.22
N TYR A 300 -10.89 -8.71 -10.36
CA TYR A 300 -10.69 -9.45 -11.61
C TYR A 300 -11.93 -10.25 -12.01
N GLN A 301 -12.56 -10.97 -11.06
CA GLN A 301 -13.78 -11.74 -11.32
C GLN A 301 -14.98 -10.86 -11.68
N PHE A 302 -15.04 -9.64 -11.13
CA PHE A 302 -16.02 -8.62 -11.49
C PHE A 302 -15.79 -8.15 -12.93
N LEU A 303 -14.58 -7.69 -13.24
CA LEU A 303 -14.25 -7.09 -14.53
C LEU A 303 -14.23 -8.08 -15.70
N ARG A 304 -13.82 -9.34 -15.49
CA ARG A 304 -13.74 -10.35 -16.57
C ARG A 304 -15.10 -10.58 -17.27
N LYS A 305 -16.21 -10.27 -16.61
CA LYS A 305 -17.58 -10.41 -17.16
C LYS A 305 -17.86 -9.42 -18.29
N TYR A 306 -17.08 -8.34 -18.38
CA TYR A 306 -17.26 -7.25 -19.37
C TYR A 306 -16.38 -7.43 -20.61
N PHE A 307 -15.41 -8.32 -20.53
CA PHE A 307 -14.58 -8.66 -21.66
C PHE A 307 -15.17 -9.86 -22.40
N THR A 308 -14.93 -9.93 -23.71
CA THR A 308 -15.08 -11.21 -24.41
C THR A 308 -14.09 -12.22 -23.84
N LYS A 309 -14.31 -13.53 -24.06
CA LYS A 309 -13.35 -14.57 -23.66
C LYS A 309 -11.91 -14.23 -24.10
N GLU A 310 -11.76 -13.67 -25.30
CA GLU A 310 -10.46 -13.22 -25.82
C GLU A 310 -9.94 -11.97 -25.11
N GLY A 311 -10.80 -10.98 -24.86
CA GLY A 311 -10.43 -9.74 -24.17
C GLY A 311 -9.99 -9.96 -22.72
N SER A 312 -10.61 -10.91 -22.02
CA SER A 312 -10.29 -11.19 -20.61
C SER A 312 -8.87 -11.70 -20.41
N LEU A 313 -8.25 -12.24 -21.48
CA LEU A 313 -6.85 -12.67 -21.47
C LEU A 313 -5.87 -11.52 -21.25
N PHE A 314 -6.26 -10.28 -21.58
CA PHE A 314 -5.43 -9.08 -21.46
C PHE A 314 -5.72 -8.25 -20.21
N LEU A 315 -6.83 -8.51 -19.49
CA LEU A 315 -7.16 -7.83 -18.24
C LEU A 315 -6.00 -7.84 -17.20
N PRO A 316 -5.21 -8.93 -17.04
CA PRO A 316 -4.08 -8.92 -16.12
C PRO A 316 -3.04 -7.84 -16.42
N ALA A 317 -2.90 -7.39 -17.67
CA ALA A 317 -1.99 -6.31 -18.04
C ALA A 317 -2.34 -4.98 -17.35
N PHE A 318 -3.61 -4.74 -17.05
CA PHE A 318 -4.05 -3.53 -16.32
C PHE A 318 -4.05 -3.73 -14.81
N MET A 319 -4.07 -4.99 -14.33
CA MET A 319 -4.00 -5.30 -12.90
C MET A 319 -2.59 -5.11 -12.32
N ILE A 320 -1.54 -5.15 -13.15
CA ILE A 320 -0.15 -4.97 -12.67
C ILE A 320 0.04 -3.62 -11.96
N PHE A 321 -0.66 -2.57 -12.39
CA PHE A 321 -0.53 -1.23 -11.81
C PHE A 321 -1.00 -1.21 -10.35
N LEU A 322 -2.04 -1.99 -10.00
CA LEU A 322 -2.51 -2.15 -8.63
C LEU A 322 -1.44 -2.72 -7.68
N LEU A 323 -0.40 -3.37 -8.24
CA LEU A 323 0.69 -3.97 -7.48
C LEU A 323 1.95 -3.08 -7.44
N SER A 324 1.85 -1.81 -7.83
CA SER A 324 2.93 -0.84 -7.68
C SER A 324 3.15 -0.45 -6.20
N PRO A 325 4.41 -0.27 -5.76
CA PRO A 325 4.77 0.38 -4.50
C PRO A 325 4.20 1.79 -4.27
N LEU A 326 3.57 2.44 -5.25
CA LEU A 326 2.96 3.76 -5.08
C LEU A 326 1.97 3.80 -3.89
N ASN A 327 1.26 2.70 -3.64
CA ASN A 327 0.29 2.57 -2.54
C ASN A 327 0.91 1.95 -1.26
N TRP A 328 2.19 2.21 -1.00
CA TRP A 328 2.93 1.55 0.09
C TRP A 328 2.27 1.71 1.47
N GLU A 329 1.68 2.87 1.77
CA GLU A 329 0.99 3.14 3.04
C GLU A 329 -0.10 2.10 3.31
N ASN A 330 -0.96 1.85 2.32
CA ASN A 330 -2.07 0.90 2.51
C ASN A 330 -1.58 -0.54 2.62
N HIS A 331 -0.40 -0.85 2.11
CA HIS A 331 0.20 -2.19 2.16
C HIS A 331 0.97 -2.48 3.46
N ILE A 332 1.79 -1.55 3.95
CA ILE A 332 2.65 -1.76 5.13
C ILE A 332 2.01 -1.33 6.46
N TRP A 333 0.82 -0.74 6.41
CA TRP A 333 0.13 -0.27 7.60
C TRP A 333 -1.15 -1.08 7.85
N GLY A 334 -1.14 -1.95 8.87
CA GLY A 334 -2.25 -2.84 9.20
C GLY A 334 -3.58 -2.10 9.49
N PHE A 335 -3.49 -0.86 10.00
CA PHE A 335 -4.63 0.03 10.16
C PHE A 335 -5.40 0.31 8.86
N GLN A 336 -4.73 0.30 7.71
CA GLN A 336 -5.34 0.60 6.41
C GLN A 336 -6.24 -0.51 5.85
N SER A 337 -6.45 -1.60 6.61
CA SER A 337 -7.46 -2.63 6.31
C SER A 337 -8.86 -2.05 6.10
N GLN A 338 -9.16 -0.88 6.66
CA GLN A 338 -10.41 -0.14 6.42
C GLN A 338 -10.65 0.14 4.93
N ILE A 339 -9.61 0.55 4.19
CA ILE A 339 -9.69 0.88 2.76
C ILE A 339 -9.93 -0.39 1.95
N HIS A 340 -9.11 -1.43 2.18
CA HIS A 340 -9.21 -2.69 1.46
C HIS A 340 -10.56 -3.38 1.69
N LEU A 341 -11.04 -3.43 2.94
CA LEU A 341 -12.35 -3.99 3.29
C LEU A 341 -13.49 -3.17 2.68
N GLY A 342 -13.39 -1.83 2.76
CA GLY A 342 -14.36 -0.93 2.13
C GLY A 342 -14.50 -1.21 0.63
N LEU A 343 -13.39 -1.29 -0.11
CA LEU A 343 -13.37 -1.63 -1.53
C LEU A 343 -13.86 -3.05 -1.81
N LEU A 344 -13.44 -4.03 -1.01
CA LEU A 344 -13.84 -5.43 -1.16
C LEU A 344 -15.36 -5.56 -1.05
N PHE A 345 -15.96 -5.03 0.02
CA PHE A 345 -17.40 -5.06 0.21
C PHE A 345 -18.14 -4.24 -0.84
N SER A 346 -17.55 -3.13 -1.31
CA SER A 346 -18.10 -2.33 -2.41
C SER A 346 -18.26 -3.14 -3.70
N ILE A 347 -17.24 -3.92 -4.06
CA ILE A 347 -17.28 -4.76 -5.27
C ILE A 347 -18.28 -5.91 -5.12
N ILE A 348 -18.38 -6.52 -3.93
CA ILE A 348 -19.41 -7.54 -3.66
C ILE A 348 -20.80 -6.91 -3.81
N ALA A 349 -21.06 -5.74 -3.22
CA ALA A 349 -22.33 -5.05 -3.36
C ALA A 349 -22.67 -4.79 -4.84
N LEU A 350 -21.72 -4.27 -5.63
CA LEU A 350 -21.90 -4.00 -7.06
C LEU A 350 -22.17 -5.24 -7.90
N GLN A 351 -21.59 -6.39 -7.56
CA GLN A 351 -21.86 -7.66 -8.26
C GLN A 351 -23.34 -8.05 -8.19
N PHE A 352 -24.03 -7.73 -7.10
CA PHE A 352 -25.43 -8.08 -6.86
C PHE A 352 -26.39 -6.91 -7.05
N ALA A 353 -25.92 -5.67 -7.18
CA ALA A 353 -26.77 -4.50 -7.31
C ALA A 353 -27.76 -4.58 -8.51
N PHE A 354 -27.37 -5.22 -9.61
CA PHE A 354 -28.08 -5.20 -10.89
C PHE A 354 -28.57 -6.58 -11.38
N ASP A 355 -28.58 -7.61 -10.53
CA ASP A 355 -29.05 -8.95 -10.89
C ASP A 355 -30.59 -9.07 -10.81
N LEU A 356 -31.25 -9.05 -11.98
CA LEU A 356 -32.70 -9.18 -12.10
C LEU A 356 -33.19 -10.63 -11.93
N LYS A 357 -32.35 -11.64 -12.19
CA LYS A 357 -32.79 -13.05 -12.17
C LYS A 357 -33.09 -13.53 -10.76
N LYS A 358 -32.39 -12.97 -9.77
CA LYS A 358 -32.51 -13.33 -8.35
C LYS A 358 -32.78 -12.09 -7.50
N LEU A 359 -33.69 -11.24 -7.95
CA LEU A 359 -33.88 -9.87 -7.44
C LEU A 359 -33.88 -9.76 -5.91
N LEU A 360 -34.67 -10.55 -5.18
CA LEU A 360 -34.73 -10.47 -3.71
C LEU A 360 -33.41 -10.87 -3.04
N ARG A 361 -32.83 -12.00 -3.43
CA ARG A 361 -31.52 -12.46 -2.92
C ARG A 361 -30.42 -11.44 -3.24
N ALA A 362 -30.43 -10.92 -4.47
CA ALA A 362 -29.50 -9.91 -4.93
C ALA A 362 -29.64 -8.60 -4.13
N THR A 363 -30.87 -8.17 -3.86
CA THR A 363 -31.17 -7.01 -3.02
C THR A 363 -30.63 -7.19 -1.61
N PHE A 364 -30.88 -8.35 -0.99
CA PHE A 364 -30.39 -8.64 0.36
C PHE A 364 -28.85 -8.59 0.44
N ILE A 365 -28.16 -9.30 -0.48
CA ILE A 365 -26.70 -9.31 -0.52
C ILE A 365 -26.14 -7.91 -0.80
N PHE A 366 -26.72 -7.19 -1.77
CA PHE A 366 -26.36 -5.80 -2.06
C PHE A 366 -26.46 -4.92 -0.81
N THR A 367 -27.58 -4.95 -0.10
CA THR A 367 -27.80 -4.15 1.11
C THR A 367 -26.79 -4.50 2.21
N VAL A 368 -26.61 -5.79 2.52
CA VAL A 368 -25.68 -6.24 3.58
C VAL A 368 -24.26 -5.77 3.29
N PHE A 369 -23.76 -5.98 2.07
CA PHE A 369 -22.39 -5.57 1.73
C PHE A 369 -22.24 -4.06 1.56
N THR A 370 -23.30 -3.33 1.21
CA THR A 370 -23.30 -1.86 1.25
C THR A 370 -23.14 -1.36 2.69
N LEU A 371 -23.87 -1.95 3.65
CA LEU A 371 -23.70 -1.65 5.07
C LEU A 371 -22.28 -2.00 5.55
N PHE A 372 -21.75 -3.16 5.15
CA PHE A 372 -20.38 -3.52 5.51
C PHE A 372 -19.35 -2.52 4.96
N ALA A 373 -19.54 -2.02 3.73
CA ALA A 373 -18.69 -0.97 3.17
C ALA A 373 -18.77 0.34 4.00
N ILE A 374 -19.99 0.81 4.33
CA ILE A 374 -20.23 2.02 5.15
C ILE A 374 -19.50 1.95 6.50
N TYR A 375 -19.53 0.78 7.15
CA TYR A 375 -18.90 0.56 8.45
C TYR A 375 -17.44 0.10 8.37
N SER A 376 -16.88 -0.06 7.18
CA SER A 376 -15.44 -0.30 6.99
C SER A 376 -14.69 1.00 6.79
N PHE A 377 -15.22 1.92 5.97
CA PHE A 377 -14.58 3.20 5.67
C PHE A 377 -15.61 4.21 5.15
N SER A 378 -15.35 5.53 5.30
CA SER A 378 -16.34 6.55 4.92
C SER A 378 -16.64 6.60 3.42
N SER A 379 -15.74 6.11 2.56
CA SER A 379 -16.04 5.95 1.12
C SER A 379 -17.20 4.99 0.86
N GLY A 380 -17.51 4.09 1.82
CA GLY A 380 -18.70 3.26 1.77
C GLY A 380 -20.01 4.06 1.76
N LEU A 381 -20.04 5.27 2.34
CA LEU A 381 -21.18 6.19 2.22
C LEU A 381 -21.34 6.69 0.77
N VAL A 382 -20.22 7.03 0.12
CA VAL A 382 -20.21 7.45 -1.29
C VAL A 382 -20.71 6.31 -2.18
N LEU A 383 -20.22 5.08 -1.96
CA LEU A 383 -20.72 3.90 -2.66
C LEU A 383 -22.22 3.75 -2.47
N ALA A 384 -22.70 3.79 -1.22
CA ALA A 384 -24.10 3.57 -0.89
C ALA A 384 -25.01 4.53 -1.66
N LEU A 385 -24.67 5.82 -1.66
CA LEU A 385 -25.42 6.84 -2.39
C LEU A 385 -25.40 6.58 -3.90
N VAL A 386 -24.21 6.38 -4.49
CA VAL A 386 -24.04 6.11 -5.93
C VAL A 386 -24.84 4.89 -6.36
N CYS A 387 -24.67 3.77 -5.65
CA CYS A 387 -25.33 2.52 -5.98
C CYS A 387 -26.83 2.61 -5.79
N LEU A 388 -27.34 3.21 -4.71
CA LEU A 388 -28.79 3.36 -4.51
C LEU A 388 -29.44 4.16 -5.63
N ILE A 389 -28.84 5.29 -6.02
CA ILE A 389 -29.36 6.13 -7.11
C ILE A 389 -29.34 5.37 -8.43
N ILE A 390 -28.16 4.87 -8.84
CA ILE A 390 -27.99 4.22 -10.15
C ILE A 390 -28.84 2.94 -10.24
N ARG A 391 -28.88 2.14 -9.18
CA ARG A 391 -29.72 0.95 -9.10
C ARG A 391 -31.20 1.28 -9.19
N SER A 392 -31.66 2.34 -8.52
CA SER A 392 -33.07 2.76 -8.58
C SER A 392 -33.47 3.18 -9.99
N ILE A 393 -32.60 3.90 -10.70
CA ILE A 393 -32.80 4.26 -12.10
C ILE A 393 -32.89 2.98 -12.96
N TYR A 394 -31.95 2.05 -12.81
CA TYR A 394 -31.94 0.79 -13.56
C TYR A 394 -33.19 -0.06 -13.32
N LEU A 395 -33.60 -0.23 -12.07
CA LEU A 395 -34.81 -0.99 -11.72
C LEU A 395 -36.07 -0.28 -12.23
N GLY A 396 -36.13 1.06 -12.16
CA GLY A 396 -37.22 1.84 -12.73
C GLY A 396 -37.37 1.65 -14.24
N ILE A 397 -36.26 1.67 -14.97
CA ILE A 397 -36.22 1.33 -16.41
C ILE A 397 -36.70 -0.11 -16.63
N SER A 398 -36.21 -1.06 -15.82
CA SER A 398 -36.58 -2.47 -15.94
C SER A 398 -38.08 -2.73 -15.64
N ILE A 399 -38.69 -1.97 -14.73
CA ILE A 399 -40.13 -1.99 -14.47
C ILE A 399 -40.90 -1.43 -15.66
N LYS A 400 -40.48 -0.28 -16.19
CA LYS A 400 -41.09 0.36 -17.36
C LYS A 400 -41.06 -0.55 -18.59
N ASP A 401 -39.93 -1.21 -18.82
CA ASP A 401 -39.71 -2.13 -19.94
C ASP A 401 -40.28 -3.54 -19.67
N LYS A 402 -40.99 -3.73 -18.54
CA LYS A 402 -41.63 -4.98 -18.12
C LYS A 402 -40.67 -6.19 -18.02
N LEU A 403 -39.39 -5.94 -17.76
CA LEU A 403 -38.38 -6.98 -17.54
C LEU A 403 -38.52 -7.63 -16.15
N ILE A 404 -39.10 -6.91 -15.19
CA ILE A 404 -39.45 -7.39 -13.86
C ILE A 404 -40.86 -6.97 -13.48
N GLY A 405 -41.51 -7.72 -12.58
CA GLY A 405 -42.79 -7.33 -12.02
C GLY A 405 -42.70 -6.02 -11.24
N SER A 406 -43.64 -5.10 -11.47
CA SER A 406 -43.65 -3.75 -10.87
C SER A 406 -43.57 -3.79 -9.34
N VAL A 407 -44.40 -4.63 -8.71
CA VAL A 407 -44.43 -4.79 -7.24
C VAL A 407 -43.07 -5.24 -6.71
N ALA A 408 -42.48 -6.29 -7.31
CA ALA A 408 -41.18 -6.81 -6.88
C ALA A 408 -40.05 -5.77 -7.07
N GLY A 409 -40.09 -5.02 -8.17
CA GLY A 409 -39.16 -3.93 -8.44
C GLY A 409 -39.25 -2.80 -7.41
N TYR A 410 -40.46 -2.31 -7.12
CA TYR A 410 -40.66 -1.25 -6.11
C TYR A 410 -40.29 -1.71 -4.70
N ILE A 411 -40.65 -2.95 -4.31
CA ILE A 411 -40.22 -3.53 -3.03
C ILE A 411 -38.68 -3.54 -2.97
N SER A 412 -38.00 -3.99 -4.03
CA SER A 412 -36.54 -4.05 -4.08
C SER A 412 -35.86 -2.67 -3.97
N ILE A 413 -36.45 -1.63 -4.56
CA ILE A 413 -36.00 -0.25 -4.42
C ILE A 413 -36.21 0.22 -2.97
N ALA A 414 -37.43 0.08 -2.44
CA ALA A 414 -37.79 0.52 -1.10
C ALA A 414 -36.94 -0.18 -0.02
N THR A 415 -36.76 -1.51 -0.11
CA THR A 415 -35.91 -2.28 0.79
C THR A 415 -34.47 -1.77 0.78
N GLY A 416 -33.91 -1.47 -0.39
CA GLY A 416 -32.56 -0.92 -0.50
C GLY A 416 -32.44 0.43 0.22
N TRP A 417 -33.31 1.38 -0.10
CA TRP A 417 -33.30 2.72 0.51
C TRP A 417 -33.56 2.71 2.01
N VAL A 418 -34.55 1.94 2.48
CA VAL A 418 -34.90 1.88 3.92
C VAL A 418 -33.75 1.26 4.71
N LEU A 419 -33.25 0.09 4.32
CA LEU A 419 -32.22 -0.60 5.11
C LEU A 419 -30.88 0.12 5.07
N VAL A 420 -30.43 0.58 3.90
CA VAL A 420 -29.19 1.34 3.77
C VAL A 420 -29.34 2.71 4.42
N GLY A 421 -30.47 3.40 4.23
CA GLY A 421 -30.76 4.70 4.84
C GLY A 421 -30.77 4.65 6.36
N VAL A 422 -31.37 3.61 6.96
CA VAL A 422 -31.28 3.35 8.40
C VAL A 422 -29.82 3.13 8.83
N GLY A 423 -29.05 2.35 8.06
CA GLY A 423 -27.63 2.15 8.30
C GLY A 423 -26.80 3.44 8.28
N VAL A 424 -27.08 4.33 7.33
CA VAL A 424 -26.49 5.68 7.23
C VAL A 424 -26.91 6.54 8.42
N GLY A 425 -28.19 6.51 8.81
CA GLY A 425 -28.67 7.23 10.00
C GLY A 425 -27.95 6.79 11.28
N PHE A 426 -27.76 5.48 11.46
CA PHE A 426 -26.94 4.94 12.55
C PHE A 426 -25.47 5.32 12.43
N TRP A 427 -24.93 5.39 11.21
CA TRP A 427 -23.56 5.86 10.99
C TRP A 427 -23.39 7.29 11.50
N PHE A 428 -24.36 8.18 11.32
CA PHE A 428 -24.30 9.56 11.84
C PHE A 428 -24.59 9.70 13.34
N LYS A 429 -25.03 8.65 14.04
CA LYS A 429 -25.36 8.71 15.47
C LYS A 429 -24.13 9.00 16.34
N GLY A 430 -23.99 10.24 16.83
CA GLY A 430 -22.79 10.67 17.57
C GLY A 430 -21.62 11.04 16.67
N TYR A 431 -21.88 11.29 15.37
CA TYR A 431 -20.94 12.00 14.52
C TYR A 431 -20.81 13.43 15.06
N PHE A 432 -19.59 13.83 15.36
CA PHE A 432 -19.27 15.20 15.68
C PHE A 432 -18.72 15.86 14.41
N GLU A 433 -19.24 17.03 14.08
CA GLU A 433 -18.63 17.85 13.02
C GLU A 433 -17.24 18.25 13.52
N PRO A 434 -16.18 17.93 12.78
CA PRO A 434 -14.84 18.06 13.34
C PRO A 434 -14.44 19.54 13.64
N GLY A 435 -15.24 20.56 13.32
CA GLY A 435 -14.90 21.99 13.54
C GLY A 435 -15.42 22.70 14.77
N ARG A 436 -16.32 22.09 15.56
CA ARG A 436 -16.94 22.79 16.71
C ARG A 436 -16.40 22.37 18.08
N GLY A 437 -15.46 21.42 18.14
CA GLY A 437 -15.11 20.70 19.37
C GLY A 437 -13.75 20.99 20.02
N ALA A 438 -12.65 21.17 19.26
CA ALA A 438 -11.31 21.16 19.85
C ALA A 438 -10.50 22.47 19.76
N LEU A 439 -11.16 23.60 19.53
CA LEU A 439 -10.52 24.90 19.79
C LEU A 439 -10.45 25.24 21.30
N LEU A 440 -11.08 24.45 22.16
CA LEU A 440 -11.02 24.64 23.61
C LEU A 440 -10.25 23.51 24.28
N LYS A 441 -9.12 23.91 24.89
CA LYS A 441 -8.36 23.24 25.97
C LYS A 441 -7.11 22.43 25.58
N ILE A 442 -6.26 22.98 24.72
CA ILE A 442 -4.80 22.90 24.94
C ILE A 442 -4.34 24.27 25.49
N MET A 443 -4.81 24.60 26.70
CA MET A 443 -4.03 25.45 27.60
C MET A 443 -3.33 24.48 28.55
N GLY A 444 -2.27 23.84 28.06
CA GLY A 444 -1.39 22.97 28.83
C GLY A 444 0.02 23.49 28.67
N GLU A 445 0.56 23.96 29.79
CA GLU A 445 1.96 24.20 30.16
C GLU A 445 3.01 24.48 29.06
N PRO A 446 3.81 25.56 29.21
CA PRO A 446 4.92 25.86 28.32
C PRO A 446 5.98 24.75 28.40
N GLY A 447 6.13 23.95 27.33
CA GLY A 447 7.22 22.98 27.19
C GLY A 447 6.91 21.75 26.34
N ASN A 448 5.65 21.35 26.22
CA ASN A 448 5.25 20.22 25.38
C ASN A 448 4.80 20.69 24.00
N TYR A 449 5.74 20.81 23.07
CA TYR A 449 5.44 20.93 21.64
C TYR A 449 4.89 19.59 21.14
N TYR A 450 3.62 19.32 21.43
CA TYR A 450 2.85 18.44 20.56
C TYR A 450 2.91 19.09 19.17
N TYR A 451 3.23 18.32 18.13
CA TYR A 451 2.86 18.70 16.78
C TYR A 451 1.39 19.05 16.84
N GLY A 452 1.09 20.35 16.85
CA GLY A 452 -0.26 20.86 16.82
C GLY A 452 -0.79 20.48 15.46
N TYR A 453 -1.32 19.26 15.36
CA TYR A 453 -2.41 19.00 14.46
C TYR A 453 -3.43 20.07 14.81
N LEU A 454 -3.42 21.17 14.05
CA LEU A 454 -4.60 22.00 13.87
C LEU A 454 -5.72 20.98 13.72
N ASP A 455 -6.64 20.93 14.68
CA ASP A 455 -7.74 19.98 14.66
C ASP A 455 -8.35 20.11 13.26
N PRO A 456 -8.15 19.11 12.36
CA PRO A 456 -8.36 19.32 10.93
C PRO A 456 -9.80 19.69 10.62
N GLY A 457 -10.70 19.44 11.58
CA GLY A 457 -12.07 19.83 11.46
C GLY A 457 -12.37 21.30 11.61
N THR A 458 -11.47 22.13 12.16
CA THR A 458 -11.68 23.59 12.18
C THR A 458 -11.68 24.21 10.78
N LEU A 459 -11.13 23.50 9.79
CA LEU A 459 -11.09 23.97 8.43
C LEU A 459 -12.39 23.63 7.70
N PRO A 460 -13.04 24.61 7.06
CA PRO A 460 -14.25 24.37 6.29
C PRO A 460 -13.96 23.40 5.14
N LEU A 461 -14.95 22.56 4.79
CA LEU A 461 -14.88 21.70 3.61
C LEU A 461 -14.55 22.53 2.37
N THR A 462 -13.61 22.05 1.55
CA THR A 462 -13.26 22.67 0.28
C THR A 462 -14.28 22.25 -0.78
N LEU A 463 -15.31 23.06 -0.99
CA LEU A 463 -16.42 22.72 -1.88
C LEU A 463 -16.01 22.75 -3.37
N PRO A 464 -16.72 22.04 -4.26
CA PRO A 464 -16.45 22.08 -5.70
C PRO A 464 -16.56 23.47 -6.37
N SER A 465 -17.11 24.47 -5.69
CA SER A 465 -17.09 25.87 -6.15
C SER A 465 -15.74 26.56 -5.96
N GLN A 466 -14.84 25.98 -5.16
CA GLN A 466 -13.53 26.52 -4.83
C GLN A 466 -12.46 25.97 -5.77
N LYS A 467 -11.43 26.77 -6.08
CA LYS A 467 -10.36 26.40 -7.02
C LYS A 467 -9.48 25.29 -6.45
N GLU A 468 -9.23 25.35 -5.15
CA GLU A 468 -8.39 24.45 -4.35
C GLU A 468 -8.90 23.01 -4.47
N PHE A 469 -10.22 22.83 -4.46
CA PHE A 469 -10.87 21.54 -4.69
C PHE A 469 -10.43 20.92 -6.02
N TRP A 470 -10.52 21.67 -7.12
CA TRP A 470 -10.19 21.16 -8.45
C TRP A 470 -8.70 20.90 -8.63
N VAL A 471 -7.85 21.77 -8.07
CA VAL A 471 -6.39 21.56 -8.08
C VAL A 471 -6.06 20.26 -7.36
N PHE A 472 -6.59 20.05 -6.15
CA PHE A 472 -6.37 18.82 -5.40
C PHE A 472 -6.94 17.60 -6.12
N PHE A 473 -8.21 17.68 -6.58
CA PHE A 473 -8.92 16.58 -7.23
C PHE A 473 -8.21 16.09 -8.49
N MET A 474 -7.76 16.99 -9.37
CA MET A 474 -7.04 16.61 -10.59
C MET A 474 -5.68 15.99 -10.28
N ASN A 475 -5.01 16.47 -9.23
CA ASN A 475 -3.74 15.91 -8.79
C ASN A 475 -3.91 14.53 -8.15
N VAL A 476 -4.87 14.32 -7.25
CA VAL A 476 -5.10 12.99 -6.65
C VAL A 476 -5.61 11.98 -7.69
N LEU A 477 -6.43 12.42 -8.64
CA LEU A 477 -6.87 11.58 -9.77
C LEU A 477 -5.69 11.13 -10.63
N SER A 478 -4.80 12.06 -10.98
CA SER A 478 -3.61 11.72 -11.78
C SER A 478 -2.57 10.89 -11.03
N LEU A 479 -2.49 11.01 -9.71
CA LEU A 479 -1.66 10.14 -8.88
C LEU A 479 -2.07 8.67 -9.04
N GLY A 480 -3.37 8.37 -9.10
CA GLY A 480 -3.86 7.02 -9.35
C GLY A 480 -3.39 6.40 -10.68
N PHE A 481 -2.91 7.23 -11.60
CA PHE A 481 -2.35 6.83 -12.88
C PHE A 481 -0.83 7.02 -12.93
N GLY A 482 -0.15 7.17 -11.79
CA GLY A 482 1.31 7.23 -11.68
C GLY A 482 1.93 8.63 -11.80
N PHE A 483 1.15 9.68 -12.05
CA PHE A 483 1.71 11.03 -12.17
C PHE A 483 1.92 11.66 -10.78
N GLU A 484 3.17 11.85 -10.36
CA GLU A 484 3.48 12.50 -9.07
C GLU A 484 3.57 14.03 -9.15
N SER A 485 3.88 14.59 -10.32
CA SER A 485 3.99 16.04 -10.49
C SER A 485 2.69 16.74 -10.08
N GLU A 486 2.80 17.85 -9.36
CA GLU A 486 1.68 18.72 -9.01
C GLU A 486 1.22 19.54 -10.22
N ASN A 487 0.64 18.86 -11.21
CA ASN A 487 0.12 19.45 -12.44
C ASN A 487 -1.30 18.95 -12.69
N VAL A 488 -2.23 19.88 -12.91
CA VAL A 488 -3.64 19.57 -13.17
C VAL A 488 -3.88 18.97 -14.55
N VAL A 489 -2.99 19.22 -15.53
CA VAL A 489 -3.18 18.81 -16.94
C VAL A 489 -3.34 17.30 -17.09
N PRO A 490 -2.46 16.44 -16.54
CA PRO A 490 -2.68 14.99 -16.55
C PRO A 490 -4.04 14.59 -15.95
N GLY A 491 -4.45 15.23 -14.85
CA GLY A 491 -5.73 14.97 -14.19
C GLY A 491 -6.94 15.25 -15.09
N VAL A 492 -6.92 16.38 -15.81
CA VAL A 492 -7.98 16.75 -16.76
C VAL A 492 -8.09 15.73 -17.90
N VAL A 493 -6.95 15.33 -18.47
CA VAL A 493 -6.91 14.32 -19.55
C VAL A 493 -7.46 12.97 -19.04
N ILE A 494 -7.04 12.54 -17.86
CA ILE A 494 -7.49 11.30 -17.23
C ILE A 494 -8.99 11.33 -16.94
N LEU A 495 -9.50 12.46 -16.43
CA LEU A 495 -10.93 12.62 -16.16
C LEU A 495 -11.75 12.45 -17.45
N PHE A 496 -11.30 13.07 -18.55
CA PHE A 496 -11.95 12.93 -19.84
C PHE A 496 -11.94 11.48 -20.34
N ILE A 497 -10.77 10.82 -20.31
CA ILE A 497 -10.62 9.40 -20.69
C ILE A 497 -11.52 8.48 -19.84
N THR A 498 -11.72 8.83 -18.57
CA THR A 498 -12.53 8.05 -17.62
C THR A 498 -14.04 8.25 -17.83
N ILE A 499 -14.49 9.48 -18.08
CA ILE A 499 -15.91 9.82 -18.23
C ILE A 499 -16.45 9.56 -19.64
N ALA A 500 -15.63 9.76 -20.68
CA ALA A 500 -16.07 9.55 -22.07
C ALA A 500 -16.76 8.19 -22.32
N PRO A 501 -16.21 7.03 -21.90
CA PRO A 501 -16.86 5.75 -22.16
C PRO A 501 -18.17 5.58 -21.37
N THR A 502 -18.31 6.18 -20.18
CA THR A 502 -19.55 6.08 -19.40
C THR A 502 -20.69 6.86 -20.06
N ILE A 503 -20.40 8.06 -20.59
CA ILE A 503 -21.34 8.83 -21.41
C ILE A 503 -21.74 8.03 -22.66
N MET A 504 -20.77 7.48 -23.38
CA MET A 504 -21.05 6.70 -24.60
C MET A 504 -21.94 5.47 -24.30
N LEU A 505 -21.69 4.77 -23.19
CA LEU A 505 -22.53 3.66 -22.75
C LEU A 505 -23.97 4.08 -22.41
N LEU A 506 -24.15 5.24 -21.78
CA LEU A 506 -25.48 5.79 -21.46
C LEU A 506 -26.26 6.23 -22.70
N THR A 507 -25.57 6.74 -23.71
CA THR A 507 -26.19 7.17 -24.98
C THR A 507 -26.57 6.03 -25.91
N ASP A 508 -25.97 4.83 -25.76
CA ASP A 508 -26.32 3.65 -26.56
C ASP A 508 -27.55 2.96 -25.98
N CYS A 509 -28.73 3.21 -26.57
CA CYS A 509 -30.01 2.66 -26.11
C CYS A 509 -30.02 1.14 -25.94
N LYS A 510 -29.29 0.38 -26.78
CA LYS A 510 -29.25 -1.09 -26.69
C LYS A 510 -28.46 -1.53 -25.46
N ARG A 511 -27.31 -0.89 -25.22
CA ARG A 511 -26.44 -1.22 -24.08
C ARG A 511 -27.01 -0.73 -22.76
N ARG A 512 -27.79 0.34 -22.77
CA ARG A 512 -28.44 0.90 -21.58
C ARG A 512 -29.40 -0.08 -20.91
N SER A 513 -29.99 -1.05 -21.62
CA SER A 513 -30.80 -2.10 -20.98
C SER A 513 -29.97 -3.21 -20.32
N GLU A 514 -28.65 -3.23 -20.53
CA GLU A 514 -27.79 -4.33 -20.07
C GLU A 514 -27.23 -4.04 -18.68
N ALA A 515 -27.37 -5.00 -17.74
CA ALA A 515 -26.94 -4.85 -16.35
C ALA A 515 -25.46 -4.45 -16.19
N TYR A 516 -24.58 -4.96 -17.06
CA TYR A 516 -23.15 -4.65 -16.98
C TYR A 516 -22.83 -3.19 -17.26
N THR A 517 -23.64 -2.52 -18.10
CA THR A 517 -23.45 -1.10 -18.41
C THR A 517 -23.56 -0.29 -17.13
N TRP A 518 -24.61 -0.55 -16.35
CA TRP A 518 -24.84 0.11 -15.07
C TRP A 518 -23.81 -0.27 -14.00
N GLN A 519 -23.30 -1.51 -14.01
CA GLN A 519 -22.20 -1.89 -13.12
C GLN A 519 -20.91 -1.09 -13.40
N LEU A 520 -20.53 -0.94 -14.68
CA LEU A 520 -19.36 -0.15 -15.08
C LEU A 520 -19.52 1.33 -14.76
N ILE A 521 -20.69 1.90 -15.02
CA ILE A 521 -21.00 3.28 -14.67
C ILE A 521 -20.94 3.48 -13.16
N ALA A 522 -21.50 2.55 -12.38
CA ALA A 522 -21.52 2.64 -10.93
C ALA A 522 -20.12 2.56 -10.31
N ILE A 523 -19.26 1.61 -10.72
CA ILE A 523 -17.89 1.51 -10.19
C ILE A 523 -17.05 2.75 -10.56
N ILE A 524 -17.13 3.24 -11.80
CA ILE A 524 -16.36 4.41 -12.24
C ILE A 524 -16.82 5.67 -11.50
N THR A 525 -18.14 5.87 -11.41
CA THR A 525 -18.74 7.00 -10.68
C THR A 525 -18.37 6.95 -9.19
N PHE A 526 -18.44 5.77 -8.57
CA PHE A 526 -18.04 5.56 -7.17
C PHE A 526 -16.58 5.95 -6.92
N LEU A 527 -15.65 5.49 -7.76
CA LEU A 527 -14.22 5.77 -7.59
C LEU A 527 -13.91 7.26 -7.80
N ILE A 528 -14.49 7.89 -8.84
CA ILE A 528 -14.36 9.34 -9.06
C ILE A 528 -14.92 10.14 -7.88
N LEU A 529 -16.14 9.83 -7.43
CA LEU A 529 -16.77 10.58 -6.35
C LEU A 529 -16.09 10.34 -5.00
N THR A 530 -15.44 9.19 -4.81
CA THR A 530 -14.59 8.96 -3.64
C THR A 530 -13.37 9.88 -3.64
N LEU A 531 -12.68 10.02 -4.78
CA LEU A 531 -11.58 10.97 -4.93
C LEU A 531 -12.05 12.43 -4.77
N ALA A 532 -13.25 12.76 -5.25
CA ALA A 532 -13.86 14.07 -5.01
C ALA A 532 -14.15 14.29 -3.51
N ALA A 533 -14.71 13.31 -2.81
CA ALA A 533 -14.97 13.40 -1.37
C ALA A 533 -13.67 13.57 -0.55
N ILE A 534 -12.60 12.86 -0.93
CA ILE A 534 -11.26 13.06 -0.35
C ILE A 534 -10.80 14.50 -0.57
N SER A 535 -10.98 15.03 -1.79
CA SER A 535 -10.60 16.40 -2.14
C SER A 535 -11.36 17.44 -1.30
N MET A 536 -12.67 17.22 -1.06
CA MET A 536 -13.46 18.10 -0.19
C MET A 536 -12.95 18.15 1.25
N GLY A 537 -12.46 17.01 1.76
CA GLY A 537 -11.98 16.90 3.15
C GLY A 537 -10.52 17.26 3.36
N ARG A 538 -9.72 17.42 2.30
CA ARG A 538 -8.25 17.51 2.41
C ARG A 538 -7.62 18.69 1.65
N ALA A 539 -8.28 19.25 0.65
CA ALA A 539 -7.69 20.28 -0.22
C ALA A 539 -7.27 21.57 0.50
N GLY A 540 -7.88 21.89 1.65
CA GLY A 540 -7.54 23.09 2.42
C GLY A 540 -6.24 23.02 3.24
N TYR A 541 -5.64 21.85 3.44
CA TYR A 541 -4.49 21.71 4.38
C TYR A 541 -3.53 20.55 4.11
N SER A 542 -3.82 19.68 3.15
CA SER A 542 -3.03 18.48 2.89
C SER A 542 -2.52 18.49 1.44
N LEU A 543 -1.41 17.78 1.22
CA LEU A 543 -0.85 17.59 -0.10
C LEU A 543 -1.75 16.64 -0.91
N SER A 544 -1.95 16.93 -2.18
CA SER A 544 -2.82 16.12 -3.05
C SER A 544 -2.26 14.75 -3.42
N LYS A 545 -0.96 14.53 -3.20
CA LYS A 545 -0.21 13.35 -3.65
C LYS A 545 0.14 12.38 -2.51
N HIS A 546 -0.83 12.06 -1.64
CA HIS A 546 -0.63 11.04 -0.61
C HIS A 546 -0.88 9.63 -1.15
N SER A 547 0.04 8.70 -0.86
CA SER A 547 0.00 7.31 -1.34
C SER A 547 -1.30 6.58 -0.99
N ARG A 548 -1.84 6.78 0.21
CA ARG A 548 -3.10 6.14 0.65
C ARG A 548 -4.31 6.46 -0.23
N TYR A 549 -4.31 7.59 -0.96
CA TYR A 549 -5.39 7.96 -1.86
C TYR A 549 -5.20 7.41 -3.28
N ALA A 550 -3.96 7.06 -3.65
CA ALA A 550 -3.63 6.55 -4.97
C ALA A 550 -4.46 5.30 -5.30
N GLU A 551 -4.71 4.44 -4.31
CA GLU A 551 -5.43 3.17 -4.51
C GLU A 551 -6.77 3.35 -5.22
N PHE A 552 -7.63 4.28 -4.77
CA PHE A 552 -8.93 4.53 -5.42
C PHE A 552 -8.77 4.91 -6.89
N GLY A 553 -7.78 5.74 -7.21
CA GLY A 553 -7.47 6.11 -8.58
C GLY A 553 -6.86 4.97 -9.40
N MET A 554 -6.03 4.11 -8.80
CA MET A 554 -5.43 2.97 -9.49
C MET A 554 -6.49 1.94 -9.91
N PHE A 555 -7.56 1.75 -9.12
CA PHE A 555 -8.70 0.90 -9.49
C PHE A 555 -9.49 1.44 -10.71
N LEU A 556 -9.36 2.73 -11.05
CA LEU A 556 -9.94 3.27 -12.29
C LEU A 556 -9.26 2.70 -13.53
N ILE A 557 -7.96 2.38 -13.50
CA ILE A 557 -7.22 1.91 -14.69
C ILE A 557 -7.90 0.67 -15.31
N PRO A 558 -8.06 -0.46 -14.60
CA PRO A 558 -8.71 -1.63 -15.18
C PRO A 558 -10.23 -1.42 -15.39
N ALA A 559 -10.92 -0.61 -14.57
CA ALA A 559 -12.34 -0.32 -14.79
C ALA A 559 -12.60 0.47 -16.08
N VAL A 560 -11.79 1.51 -16.33
CA VAL A 560 -11.81 2.33 -17.56
C VAL A 560 -11.42 1.49 -18.76
N SER A 561 -10.43 0.59 -18.63
CA SER A 561 -10.07 -0.35 -19.69
C SER A 561 -11.26 -1.25 -20.10
N ALA A 562 -12.05 -1.71 -19.11
CA ALA A 562 -13.24 -2.51 -19.34
C ALA A 562 -14.35 -1.69 -20.01
N ALA A 563 -14.56 -0.44 -19.58
CA ALA A 563 -15.55 0.45 -20.18
C ALA A 563 -15.21 0.75 -21.65
N TRP A 564 -13.96 1.08 -21.97
CA TRP A 564 -13.53 1.26 -23.36
C TRP A 564 -13.60 -0.02 -24.19
N TRP A 565 -13.32 -1.18 -23.60
CA TRP A 565 -13.48 -2.47 -24.27
C TRP A 565 -14.92 -2.71 -24.71
N VAL A 566 -15.90 -2.35 -23.88
CA VAL A 566 -17.33 -2.46 -24.19
C VAL A 566 -17.72 -1.40 -25.24
N VAL A 567 -17.29 -0.15 -25.06
CA VAL A 567 -17.69 0.98 -25.91
C VAL A 567 -17.26 0.78 -27.36
N LEU A 568 -15.99 0.48 -27.59
CA LEU A 568 -15.42 0.38 -28.93
C LEU A 568 -16.01 -0.82 -29.67
N ARG A 569 -16.42 -0.63 -30.94
CA ARG A 569 -17.05 -1.71 -31.73
C ARG A 569 -16.02 -2.55 -32.48
N SER A 570 -15.01 -1.91 -33.07
CA SER A 570 -14.01 -2.60 -33.89
C SER A 570 -12.91 -3.21 -33.02
N ALA A 571 -12.50 -4.45 -33.34
CA ALA A 571 -11.41 -5.13 -32.63
C ALA A 571 -10.08 -4.35 -32.75
N ARG A 572 -9.81 -3.76 -33.92
CA ARG A 572 -8.62 -2.92 -34.14
C ARG A 572 -8.61 -1.67 -33.25
N GLY A 573 -9.75 -0.97 -33.17
CA GLY A 573 -9.89 0.22 -32.33
C GLY A 573 -9.68 -0.09 -30.84
N LYS A 574 -10.24 -1.21 -30.35
CA LYS A 574 -10.00 -1.70 -28.98
C LYS A 574 -8.53 -1.88 -28.70
N ILE A 575 -7.84 -2.64 -29.54
CA ILE A 575 -6.42 -2.98 -29.33
C ILE A 575 -5.57 -1.71 -29.39
N LEU A 576 -5.79 -0.85 -30.38
CA LEU A 576 -5.01 0.39 -30.53
C LEU A 576 -5.17 1.29 -29.31
N PHE A 577 -6.42 1.62 -28.93
CA PHE A 577 -6.70 2.49 -27.80
C PHE A 577 -6.13 1.92 -26.50
N LEU A 578 -6.41 0.64 -26.22
CA LEU A 578 -5.97 0.01 -24.98
C LEU A 578 -4.44 -0.16 -24.90
N SER A 579 -3.77 -0.32 -26.04
CA SER A 579 -2.30 -0.35 -26.08
C SER A 579 -1.72 1.02 -25.78
N VAL A 580 -2.25 2.09 -26.40
CA VAL A 580 -1.81 3.47 -26.12
C VAL A 580 -2.08 3.83 -24.65
N PHE A 581 -3.26 3.51 -24.15
CA PHE A 581 -3.63 3.73 -22.75
C PHE A 581 -2.72 2.96 -21.79
N TRP A 582 -2.43 1.69 -22.07
CA TRP A 582 -1.51 0.89 -21.25
C TRP A 582 -0.08 1.46 -21.28
N ILE A 583 0.43 1.87 -22.44
CA ILE A 583 1.76 2.48 -22.57
C ILE A 583 1.83 3.79 -21.78
N ALA A 584 0.80 4.62 -21.85
CA ALA A 584 0.74 5.87 -21.08
C ALA A 584 0.82 5.60 -19.56
N CYS A 585 0.05 4.61 -19.06
CA CYS A 585 0.17 4.17 -17.67
C CYS A 585 1.55 3.57 -17.38
N PHE A 586 2.11 2.75 -18.26
CA PHE A 586 3.43 2.14 -18.03
C PHE A 586 4.53 3.20 -17.87
N VAL A 587 4.53 4.23 -18.72
CA VAL A 587 5.49 5.33 -18.65
C VAL A 587 5.33 6.13 -17.36
N SER A 588 4.11 6.45 -16.95
CA SER A 588 3.88 7.20 -15.71
C SER A 588 4.21 6.40 -14.45
N PHE A 589 4.17 5.07 -14.49
CA PHE A 589 4.56 4.20 -13.38
C PHE A 589 6.05 3.80 -13.40
N ALA A 590 6.86 4.26 -14.34
CA ALA A 590 8.24 3.78 -14.52
C ALA A 590 9.11 3.95 -13.26
N ASP A 591 8.91 5.02 -12.50
CA ASP A 591 9.68 5.33 -11.29
C ASP A 591 9.06 4.72 -10.00
N HIS A 592 7.89 4.12 -10.09
CA HIS A 592 7.09 3.65 -8.93
C HIS A 592 7.30 2.18 -8.59
N TRP A 593 8.53 1.69 -8.74
CA TRP A 593 8.91 0.30 -8.43
C TRP A 593 10.02 0.21 -7.38
N SER A 594 10.26 1.30 -6.63
CA SER A 594 11.24 1.35 -5.56
C SER A 594 10.70 0.85 -4.21
N ALA A 595 11.58 0.28 -3.39
CA ALA A 595 11.31 -0.13 -2.01
C ALA A 595 11.61 0.97 -0.97
N ASP A 596 12.09 2.14 -1.40
CA ASP A 596 12.62 3.18 -0.51
C ASP A 596 11.62 3.60 0.58
N LYS A 597 10.34 3.75 0.23
CA LYS A 597 9.28 4.11 1.19
C LYS A 597 9.00 3.04 2.23
N TYR A 598 9.08 1.77 1.85
CA TYR A 598 8.96 0.67 2.81
C TYR A 598 10.16 0.66 3.78
N LEU A 599 11.36 0.91 3.26
CA LEU A 599 12.57 0.99 4.07
C LEU A 599 12.55 2.18 5.03
N GLU A 600 12.17 3.36 4.56
CA GLU A 600 11.98 4.57 5.37
C GLU A 600 11.03 4.28 6.55
N MET A 601 9.88 3.67 6.26
CA MET A 601 8.90 3.28 7.27
C MET A 601 9.47 2.29 8.30
N LYS A 602 10.21 1.27 7.83
CA LYS A 602 10.88 0.31 8.72
C LYS A 602 11.80 1.03 9.70
N GLN A 603 12.62 1.97 9.23
CA GLN A 603 13.58 2.66 10.10
C GLN A 603 12.90 3.58 11.12
N ILE A 604 11.83 4.27 10.72
CA ILE A 604 10.99 5.05 11.65
C ILE A 604 10.46 4.14 12.77
N LYS A 605 9.87 3.00 12.42
CA LYS A 605 9.35 2.03 13.42
C LYS A 605 10.44 1.41 14.28
N LEU A 606 11.63 1.16 13.74
CA LEU A 606 12.77 0.66 14.53
C LEU A 606 13.27 1.69 15.54
N SER A 607 13.37 2.96 15.14
CA SER A 607 13.73 4.05 16.07
C SER A 607 12.70 4.18 17.19
N MET A 608 11.41 4.05 16.85
CA MET A 608 10.33 4.04 17.84
C MET A 608 10.44 2.83 18.78
N LYS A 609 10.77 1.65 18.24
CA LYS A 609 11.02 0.45 19.03
C LYS A 609 12.12 0.67 20.08
N ASP A 610 13.23 1.28 19.69
CA ASP A 610 14.36 1.54 20.60
C ASP A 610 13.94 2.48 21.74
N SER A 611 13.13 3.52 21.46
CA SER A 611 12.59 4.41 22.51
C SER A 611 11.67 3.66 23.49
N ILE A 612 10.77 2.84 22.96
CA ILE A 612 9.86 2.00 23.76
C ILE A 612 10.65 1.03 24.67
N GLU A 613 11.72 0.42 24.15
CA GLU A 613 12.60 -0.45 24.93
C GLU A 613 13.25 0.31 26.09
N ASN A 614 13.75 1.53 25.84
CA ASN A 614 14.37 2.37 26.88
C ASN A 614 13.37 2.79 27.97
N TYR A 615 12.14 3.12 27.60
CA TYR A 615 11.06 3.38 28.56
C TYR A 615 10.80 2.17 29.45
N TYR A 616 10.66 0.98 28.85
CA TYR A 616 10.43 -0.24 29.62
C TYR A 616 11.61 -0.65 30.52
N ARG A 617 12.83 -0.16 30.24
CA ARG A 617 14.02 -0.32 31.09
C ARG A 617 14.13 0.76 32.19
N GLY A 618 13.28 1.78 32.20
CA GLY A 618 13.36 2.90 33.12
C GLY A 618 14.47 3.91 32.80
N VAL A 619 15.01 3.88 31.57
CA VAL A 619 16.10 4.78 31.12
C VAL A 619 15.55 5.92 30.24
N GLY A 620 14.40 5.70 29.59
CA GLY A 620 13.73 6.70 28.74
C GLY A 620 12.42 7.20 29.34
N ASP A 621 11.96 8.36 28.89
CA ASP A 621 10.71 8.98 29.32
C ASP A 621 9.46 8.42 28.59
N GLY A 622 9.65 7.61 27.54
CA GLY A 622 8.56 7.01 26.77
C GLY A 622 7.92 7.92 25.73
N TYR A 623 8.48 9.11 25.51
CA TYR A 623 8.03 10.04 24.48
C TYR A 623 8.85 9.87 23.21
N PHE A 624 8.22 9.43 22.13
CA PHE A 624 8.84 9.40 20.80
C PHE A 624 7.78 9.37 19.70
N MET A 625 7.77 10.40 18.86
CA MET A 625 6.70 10.63 17.87
C MET A 625 5.32 10.58 18.56
N GLU A 626 4.45 9.64 18.19
CA GLU A 626 3.11 9.49 18.79
C GLU A 626 3.08 8.58 20.03
N ALA A 627 4.19 7.89 20.35
CA ALA A 627 4.29 7.07 21.56
C ALA A 627 4.34 7.97 22.80
N ASN A 628 3.59 7.58 23.84
CA ASN A 628 3.59 8.24 25.14
C ASN A 628 3.46 7.20 26.27
N PRO A 629 3.89 7.53 27.51
CA PRO A 629 3.86 6.61 28.65
C PRO A 629 2.50 5.96 28.93
N GLU A 630 1.40 6.72 28.84
CA GLU A 630 0.06 6.20 29.09
C GLU A 630 -0.30 5.09 28.11
N ALA A 631 -0.05 5.30 26.81
CA ALA A 631 -0.29 4.31 25.78
C ALA A 631 0.58 3.07 25.96
N LEU A 632 1.86 3.23 26.34
CA LEU A 632 2.78 2.13 26.60
C LEU A 632 2.35 1.31 27.82
N ASP A 633 1.90 1.96 28.89
CA ASP A 633 1.39 1.30 30.08
C ASP A 633 0.08 0.55 29.79
N ASN A 634 -0.80 1.13 28.96
CA ASN A 634 -2.02 0.46 28.53
C ASN A 634 -1.72 -0.75 27.62
N ALA A 635 -0.74 -0.64 26.71
CA ALA A 635 -0.26 -1.78 25.93
C ALA A 635 0.26 -2.91 26.84
N ARG A 636 1.05 -2.56 27.86
CA ARG A 636 1.56 -3.51 28.86
C ARG A 636 0.42 -4.19 29.63
N LYS A 637 -0.62 -3.46 30.05
CA LYS A 637 -1.82 -4.02 30.72
C LYS A 637 -2.59 -5.00 29.84
N LEU A 638 -2.58 -4.79 28.53
CA LEU A 638 -3.19 -5.69 27.54
C LEU A 638 -2.31 -6.90 27.21
N GLY A 639 -1.10 -7.00 27.78
CA GLY A 639 -0.14 -8.05 27.47
C GLY A 639 0.50 -7.91 26.09
N VAL A 640 0.41 -6.72 25.47
CA VAL A 640 1.04 -6.42 24.19
C VAL A 640 2.50 -6.07 24.45
N SER A 641 3.40 -6.66 23.66
CA SER A 641 4.83 -6.44 23.78
C SER A 641 5.42 -6.17 22.40
N PHE A 642 5.85 -4.93 22.18
CA PHE A 642 6.48 -4.47 20.94
C PHE A 642 7.93 -4.97 20.76
N THR A 643 8.48 -5.56 21.82
CA THR A 643 9.90 -5.91 21.90
C THR A 643 10.14 -7.36 21.51
N LYS A 644 9.14 -8.24 21.62
CA LYS A 644 9.23 -9.64 21.22
C LYS A 644 9.56 -9.74 19.73
N SER A 645 10.77 -10.20 19.41
CA SER A 645 11.05 -10.66 18.05
C SER A 645 10.13 -11.85 17.76
N VAL A 646 9.42 -11.82 16.64
CA VAL A 646 8.58 -12.95 16.20
C VAL A 646 9.50 -14.13 15.88
N VAL A 647 9.72 -15.00 16.87
CA VAL A 647 10.44 -16.26 16.67
C VAL A 647 9.41 -17.26 16.16
N TRP A 648 9.22 -17.31 14.84
CA TRP A 648 8.29 -18.22 14.16
C TRP A 648 8.58 -19.71 14.42
N SER A 649 9.77 -20.06 14.94
CA SER A 649 10.15 -21.45 15.20
C SER A 649 9.35 -22.14 16.31
N GLY A 650 8.53 -21.41 17.08
CA GLY A 650 7.72 -22.00 18.15
C GLY A 650 6.33 -22.51 17.74
N VAL A 651 5.80 -22.14 16.56
CA VAL A 651 4.40 -22.44 16.19
C VAL A 651 4.25 -23.70 15.34
N ILE A 652 5.31 -24.14 14.66
CA ILE A 652 5.30 -25.39 13.86
C ILE A 652 5.84 -26.59 14.69
N GLY A 653 6.31 -26.35 15.91
CA GLY A 653 6.97 -27.35 16.76
C GLY A 653 6.24 -27.74 18.05
N LYS A 654 4.93 -27.47 18.16
CA LYS A 654 4.10 -27.98 19.25
C LYS A 654 2.90 -28.75 18.72
#